data_AF-A0A068U1G4-F1
#
_entry.id   AF-A0A068U1G4-F1
#
_cell.length_a   1.000
_cell.length_b   1.000
_cell.length_c   1.000
_cell.angle_alpha   90.00
_cell.angle_beta   90.00
_cell.angle_gamma   90.00
#
_symmetry.space_group_name_H-M   'P 1'
#
loop_
_entity.id
_entity.type
_entity.pdbx_description
1 polymer ?
#
loop_
_entity_poly.entity_id
_entity_poly.type
_entity_poly.pdbx_seq_one_letter_code
_entity_poly.pdbx_strand_id
1 'polypeptide(L)'
;MKWVALKGDGKIAFKIKSRLKWVGLVGLVLSTFSILTHFLLARYTDGGVSEYQSSITIFSWRPIFENVDLSNNNPLYQRLWGPVRLLESLHPYANPRENYAAPIHKTSGFIFVRIRGGFHEIRNSICDAVVVSRLLNATLVIPELQSTTSSKGISTQFKSFAYLYNEDQFMAALAKDVKIVKTLPKHLKGARRKKEIPSFKVSNSASPHFYEHHVLPVLSRHSVVELVISEGGGLQAFVLMFAEIWLIFYLNFSAILPPHLEEYQRLRCRVAYHALSFREEVEELATKVLDRLRASGRPFIAYDPGMTREALAYYGCAELFQDVHTELIQHKRSWMIKRGIIKGNLSVDSAKQRRNGLCPLMPEEVGILLRAYGYSWDTIIYVSGGEVFGGQKKLIPLHAMFENVVDRTSLSTSWELNKVYGREANLDDKISRAPPVKEEIKFEAWKTSGPRPRPLPPPPARPKYYNIEGWWGWVAESDREPESTVMELRTNAHKLLWEAVDYRVCVEADVFIPGFDRDGKGKPNFASLVMGHRLYQFAASKTFRLDRKAVGKLLDEIREHLYQANHAWIKSVRRHLKRKLIDGLAKEFTGSKELSFLSFPVPECSCTRQISPEKISNVSSPSSSSKLPAFVGDTHSCPSWMNGYTLAQSKDKESEEELEEDDSTSAGLFFRQSNTNQEAGDGETVNKEDTQMEDNEDLEGGDR
;
A
#
# COMPACT_ATOMS: atom_id res chain seq x y z
N MET A 1 -101.82 -20.86 -7.30
CA MET A 1 -102.94 -20.01 -7.76
C MET A 1 -102.39 -18.92 -8.66
N LYS A 2 -102.72 -18.96 -9.96
CA LYS A 2 -102.62 -17.80 -10.85
C LYS A 2 -103.80 -16.88 -10.54
N TRP A 3 -103.55 -15.58 -10.37
CA TRP A 3 -104.46 -14.55 -10.86
C TRP A 3 -103.65 -13.39 -11.42
N VAL A 4 -104.12 -12.96 -12.57
CA VAL A 4 -103.59 -11.97 -13.51
C VAL A 4 -104.27 -10.62 -13.24
N ALA A 5 -103.69 -9.56 -13.81
CA ALA A 5 -104.31 -8.29 -14.23
C ALA A 5 -104.10 -7.09 -13.28
N LEU A 6 -103.86 -5.86 -13.73
CA LEU A 6 -103.41 -5.29 -15.01
C LEU A 6 -103.13 -3.80 -14.75
N LYS A 7 -102.22 -3.22 -15.56
CA LYS A 7 -102.25 -1.85 -16.09
C LYS A 7 -101.82 -0.67 -15.19
N GLY A 8 -100.87 0.09 -15.72
CA GLY A 8 -100.52 1.43 -15.27
C GLY A 8 -99.27 1.94 -15.98
N ASP A 9 -99.45 2.50 -17.18
CA ASP A 9 -98.39 3.24 -17.89
C ASP A 9 -97.97 4.46 -17.06
N GLY A 10 -96.67 4.56 -16.81
CA GLY A 10 -96.04 5.71 -16.15
C GLY A 10 -94.58 5.77 -16.53
N LYS A 11 -94.27 6.54 -17.58
CA LYS A 11 -92.90 6.96 -17.93
C LYS A 11 -92.26 7.65 -16.72
N ILE A 12 -91.35 6.96 -16.04
CA ILE A 12 -90.41 7.59 -15.11
C ILE A 12 -89.05 7.65 -15.79
N ALA A 13 -88.71 8.86 -16.21
CA ALA A 13 -87.39 9.24 -16.67
C ALA A 13 -86.37 9.03 -15.55
N PHE A 14 -85.61 7.94 -15.58
CA PHE A 14 -84.36 7.85 -14.83
C PHE A 14 -83.25 8.55 -15.61
N LYS A 15 -83.21 9.86 -15.41
CA LYS A 15 -82.10 10.76 -15.71
C LYS A 15 -80.89 10.34 -14.86
N ILE A 16 -80.15 9.31 -15.28
CA ILE A 16 -78.88 8.97 -14.64
C ILE A 16 -77.90 10.10 -14.95
N LYS A 17 -77.68 10.91 -13.92
CA LYS A 17 -76.80 12.08 -13.88
C LYS A 17 -75.48 11.78 -14.59
N SER A 18 -75.27 12.52 -15.67
CA SER A 18 -74.02 12.73 -16.42
C SER A 18 -72.75 12.75 -15.54
N ARG A 19 -72.86 13.16 -14.27
CA ARG A 19 -71.74 13.26 -13.33
C ARG A 19 -71.01 11.94 -13.04
N LEU A 20 -71.65 10.78 -13.06
CA LEU A 20 -70.94 9.51 -12.75
C LEU A 20 -70.00 9.08 -13.88
N LYS A 21 -70.38 9.34 -15.13
CA LYS A 21 -69.52 9.14 -16.30
C LYS A 21 -68.33 10.10 -16.28
N TRP A 22 -68.55 11.35 -15.87
CA TRP A 22 -67.48 12.32 -15.68
C TRP A 22 -66.54 11.96 -14.53
N VAL A 23 -67.04 11.42 -13.42
CA VAL A 23 -66.19 10.93 -12.32
C VAL A 23 -65.35 9.73 -12.76
N GLY A 24 -65.92 8.81 -13.55
CA GLY A 24 -65.17 7.71 -14.15
C GLY A 24 -64.11 8.18 -15.15
N LEU A 25 -64.46 9.14 -16.02
CA LEU A 25 -63.53 9.73 -17.00
C LEU A 25 -62.40 10.49 -16.31
N VAL A 26 -62.72 11.29 -15.28
CA VAL A 26 -61.73 12.03 -14.47
C VAL A 26 -60.85 11.05 -13.70
N GLY A 27 -61.40 9.97 -13.15
CA GLY A 27 -60.62 8.91 -12.50
C GLY A 27 -59.65 8.22 -13.46
N LEU A 28 -60.07 7.97 -14.70
CA LEU A 28 -59.23 7.35 -15.73
C LEU A 28 -58.13 8.31 -16.21
N VAL A 29 -58.46 9.61 -16.36
CA VAL A 29 -57.48 10.65 -16.66
C VAL A 29 -56.48 10.82 -15.51
N LEU A 30 -56.91 10.81 -14.25
CA LEU A 30 -56.02 10.89 -13.10
C LEU A 30 -55.14 9.63 -12.95
N SER A 31 -55.68 8.45 -13.25
CA SER A 31 -54.90 7.20 -13.23
C SER A 31 -53.86 7.17 -14.33
N THR A 32 -54.21 7.61 -15.55
CA THR A 32 -53.24 7.74 -16.65
C THR A 32 -52.20 8.82 -16.35
N PHE A 33 -52.57 9.93 -15.74
CA PHE A 33 -51.62 10.95 -15.28
C PHE A 33 -50.70 10.41 -14.16
N SER A 34 -51.23 9.61 -13.23
CA SER A 34 -50.45 8.97 -12.16
C SER A 34 -49.47 7.93 -12.70
N ILE A 35 -49.88 7.16 -13.71
CA ILE A 35 -49.00 6.20 -14.38
C ILE A 35 -47.95 6.95 -15.19
N LEU A 36 -48.32 8.03 -15.89
CA LEU A 36 -47.37 8.86 -16.64
C LEU A 36 -46.38 9.56 -15.71
N THR A 37 -46.82 10.08 -14.56
CA THR A 37 -45.90 10.65 -13.55
C THR A 37 -45.03 9.58 -12.93
N HIS A 38 -45.52 8.36 -12.69
CA HIS A 38 -44.68 7.24 -12.24
C HIS A 38 -43.73 6.76 -13.33
N PHE A 39 -44.10 6.79 -14.62
CA PHE A 39 -43.19 6.50 -15.74
C PHE A 39 -42.17 7.61 -15.96
N LEU A 40 -42.54 8.87 -15.76
CA LEU A 40 -41.64 10.01 -15.82
C LEU A 40 -40.71 10.06 -14.61
N LEU A 41 -41.20 9.75 -13.40
CA LEU A 41 -40.38 9.51 -12.20
C LEU A 41 -39.47 8.30 -12.42
N ALA A 42 -39.97 7.20 -12.98
CA ALA A 42 -39.18 6.02 -13.31
C ALA A 42 -38.10 6.36 -14.36
N ARG A 43 -38.41 7.18 -15.37
CA ARG A 43 -37.41 7.70 -16.33
C ARG A 43 -36.48 8.75 -15.74
N TYR A 44 -36.92 9.52 -14.75
CA TYR A 44 -36.06 10.42 -13.98
C TYR A 44 -35.16 9.62 -13.02
N THR A 45 -35.60 8.44 -12.60
CA THR A 45 -34.78 7.45 -11.88
C THR A 45 -34.03 6.50 -12.80
N ASP A 46 -34.25 6.51 -14.13
CA ASP A 46 -33.47 5.74 -15.13
C ASP A 46 -32.39 6.64 -15.77
N GLY A 47 -32.70 7.93 -15.96
CA GLY A 47 -31.71 9.02 -16.05
C GLY A 47 -31.10 9.41 -14.69
N GLY A 48 -31.57 8.73 -13.63
CA GLY A 48 -31.11 8.80 -12.24
C GLY A 48 -30.77 7.42 -11.67
N VAL A 49 -30.57 6.40 -12.52
CA VAL A 49 -29.63 5.31 -12.23
C VAL A 49 -28.27 5.93 -12.50
N SER A 50 -27.96 6.97 -11.71
CA SER A 50 -26.60 7.18 -11.31
C SER A 50 -26.16 5.83 -10.76
N GLU A 51 -25.05 5.34 -11.28
CA GLU A 51 -24.08 4.64 -10.47
C GLU A 51 -24.32 5.01 -9.00
N TYR A 52 -24.41 4.01 -8.14
CA TYR A 52 -24.05 4.21 -6.74
C TYR A 52 -22.54 4.56 -6.74
N GLN A 53 -22.23 5.75 -7.28
CA GLN A 53 -21.07 6.52 -6.99
C GLN A 53 -21.24 6.74 -5.50
N SER A 54 -20.46 5.97 -4.75
CA SER A 54 -20.10 6.29 -3.39
C SER A 54 -19.97 7.81 -3.34
N SER A 55 -20.93 8.49 -2.69
CA SER A 55 -20.77 9.87 -2.29
C SER A 55 -19.74 9.90 -1.17
N ILE A 56 -18.53 9.47 -1.50
CA ILE A 56 -17.31 9.94 -0.89
C ILE A 56 -17.14 11.32 -1.51
N THR A 57 -17.84 12.30 -0.94
CA THR A 57 -17.45 13.70 -1.05
C THR A 57 -16.18 13.89 -0.22
N ILE A 58 -15.07 13.26 -0.61
CA ILE A 58 -13.74 13.66 -0.16
C ILE A 58 -13.30 14.66 -1.22
N PHE A 59 -13.61 15.92 -0.93
CA PHE A 59 -13.19 17.11 -1.64
C PHE A 59 -13.44 17.08 -3.16
N SER A 60 -14.39 17.91 -3.61
CA SER A 60 -14.29 18.50 -4.94
C SER A 60 -12.83 18.85 -5.17
N TRP A 61 -12.16 18.24 -6.16
CA TRP A 61 -10.89 18.71 -6.67
C TRP A 61 -11.03 20.22 -6.87
N ARG A 62 -10.62 20.99 -5.88
CA ARG A 62 -10.67 22.44 -5.92
C ARG A 62 -9.24 22.85 -6.21
N PRO A 63 -8.98 23.33 -7.42
CA PRO A 63 -7.71 23.95 -7.71
C PRO A 63 -7.66 25.30 -6.99
N ILE A 64 -7.42 25.31 -5.68
CA ILE A 64 -6.93 26.52 -5.01
C ILE A 64 -5.42 26.50 -5.24
N PHE A 65 -5.03 26.75 -6.49
CA PHE A 65 -3.64 26.81 -6.88
C PHE A 65 -3.07 28.14 -6.37
N GLU A 66 -2.33 28.11 -5.27
CA GLU A 66 -1.32 29.14 -5.05
C GLU A 66 -0.25 28.99 -6.15
N ASN A 67 0.12 30.11 -6.78
CA ASN A 67 1.09 30.20 -7.87
C ASN A 67 2.50 29.83 -7.36
N VAL A 68 2.77 28.56 -7.08
CA VAL A 68 4.14 28.09 -6.86
C VAL A 68 4.80 28.00 -8.22
N ASP A 69 5.79 28.85 -8.46
CA ASP A 69 6.64 28.79 -9.65
C ASP A 69 7.36 27.43 -9.70
N LEU A 70 6.88 26.54 -10.57
CA LEU A 70 7.42 25.19 -10.80
C LEU A 70 8.70 25.20 -11.64
N SER A 71 9.34 26.36 -11.79
CA SER A 71 10.64 26.45 -12.46
C SER A 71 11.66 25.53 -11.80
N ASN A 72 12.23 24.61 -12.59
CA ASN A 72 13.28 23.68 -12.15
C ASN A 72 14.52 24.37 -11.58
N ASN A 73 14.68 25.67 -11.82
CA ASN A 73 15.80 26.48 -11.32
C ASN A 73 15.57 27.01 -9.90
N ASN A 74 14.37 26.82 -9.33
CA ASN A 74 14.06 27.23 -7.96
C ASN A 74 14.78 26.29 -6.96
N PRO A 75 15.62 26.80 -6.04
CA PRO A 75 16.32 25.99 -5.05
C PRO A 75 15.37 25.20 -4.15
N LEU A 76 14.17 25.72 -3.85
CA LEU A 76 13.15 25.01 -3.09
C LEU A 76 12.60 23.82 -3.88
N TYR A 77 12.36 23.98 -5.18
CA TYR A 77 11.94 22.89 -6.05
C TYR A 77 13.02 21.81 -6.13
N GLN A 78 14.29 22.17 -6.32
CA GLN A 78 15.40 21.21 -6.32
C GLN A 78 15.49 20.46 -4.97
N ARG A 79 15.33 21.17 -3.85
CA ARG A 79 15.31 20.57 -2.51
C ARG A 79 14.12 19.65 -2.26
N LEU A 80 12.95 19.89 -2.84
CA LEU A 80 11.78 19.03 -2.63
C LEU A 80 11.70 17.90 -3.67
N TRP A 81 11.88 18.22 -4.95
CA TRP A 81 11.55 17.35 -6.08
C TRP A 81 12.75 16.98 -6.97
N GLY A 82 13.84 17.76 -6.89
CA GLY A 82 15.03 17.55 -7.72
C GLY A 82 15.75 16.21 -7.48
N PRO A 83 16.64 15.79 -8.38
CA PRO A 83 17.39 14.55 -8.23
C PRO A 83 18.39 14.58 -7.04
N VAL A 84 18.70 13.42 -6.49
CA VAL A 84 19.79 13.22 -5.54
C VAL A 84 21.10 13.12 -6.34
N ARG A 85 21.81 14.25 -6.47
CA ARG A 85 23.01 14.41 -7.33
C ARG A 85 24.05 13.29 -7.18
N LEU A 86 24.30 12.82 -5.95
CA LEU A 86 25.27 11.74 -5.68
C LEU A 86 24.90 10.38 -6.26
N LEU A 87 23.64 10.17 -6.65
CA LEU A 87 23.13 8.92 -7.22
C LEU A 87 22.85 9.04 -8.74
N GLU A 88 23.06 10.21 -9.35
CA GLU A 88 22.82 10.43 -10.80
C GLU A 88 23.75 9.62 -11.69
N SER A 89 24.95 9.32 -11.22
CA SER A 89 25.94 8.53 -11.95
C SER A 89 25.64 7.03 -11.95
N LEU A 90 24.70 6.59 -11.11
CA LEU A 90 24.32 5.18 -10.97
C LEU A 90 23.23 4.84 -11.99
N HIS A 91 23.49 3.86 -12.84
CA HIS A 91 22.56 3.42 -13.88
C HIS A 91 22.18 1.94 -13.74
N PRO A 92 20.94 1.57 -14.13
CA PRO A 92 20.51 0.17 -14.16
C PRO A 92 21.38 -0.64 -15.12
N TYR A 93 21.96 -1.73 -14.62
CA TYR A 93 22.74 -2.67 -15.44
C TYR A 93 22.72 -4.07 -14.85
N ALA A 94 21.88 -4.94 -15.42
CA ALA A 94 21.70 -6.33 -14.99
C ALA A 94 22.28 -7.36 -16.00
N ASN A 95 22.92 -6.89 -17.06
CA ASN A 95 23.48 -7.78 -18.08
C ASN A 95 24.69 -8.55 -17.53
N PRO A 96 24.95 -9.76 -18.06
CA PRO A 96 26.14 -10.51 -17.66
C PRO A 96 27.43 -9.74 -17.89
N ARG A 97 28.41 -9.91 -17.00
CA ARG A 97 29.75 -9.29 -17.13
C ARG A 97 30.80 -10.27 -17.64
N GLU A 98 30.66 -11.55 -17.31
CA GLU A 98 31.54 -12.62 -17.78
C GLU A 98 30.93 -13.41 -18.96
N ASN A 99 31.66 -14.42 -19.46
CA ASN A 99 31.18 -15.35 -20.49
C ASN A 99 29.98 -16.16 -19.98
N TYR A 100 28.78 -15.63 -20.22
CA TYR A 100 27.52 -16.26 -19.84
C TYR A 100 27.05 -17.25 -20.92
N ALA A 101 27.41 -18.52 -20.75
CA ALA A 101 27.09 -19.57 -21.71
C ALA A 101 25.57 -19.74 -21.88
N ALA A 102 25.11 -19.97 -23.11
CA ALA A 102 23.71 -20.26 -23.37
C ALA A 102 23.24 -21.56 -22.67
N PRO A 103 21.93 -21.71 -22.38
CA PRO A 103 21.38 -22.94 -21.81
C PRO A 103 21.67 -24.16 -22.69
N ILE A 104 22.02 -25.29 -22.07
CA ILE A 104 22.30 -26.54 -22.78
C ILE A 104 21.00 -27.13 -23.35
N HIS A 105 21.03 -27.68 -24.57
CA HIS A 105 19.83 -28.25 -25.23
C HIS A 105 19.19 -29.41 -24.45
N LYS A 106 20.01 -30.23 -23.77
CA LYS A 106 19.58 -31.34 -22.92
C LYS A 106 19.55 -30.89 -21.45
N THR A 107 18.35 -30.86 -20.87
CA THR A 107 18.14 -30.46 -19.46
C THR A 107 18.05 -31.66 -18.52
N SER A 108 18.40 -31.49 -17.26
CA SER A 108 18.36 -32.51 -16.21
C SER A 108 16.94 -33.00 -15.87
N GLY A 109 15.91 -32.20 -16.18
CA GLY A 109 14.51 -32.52 -15.92
C GLY A 109 13.63 -31.28 -15.89
N PHE A 110 12.44 -31.39 -15.30
CA PHE A 110 11.47 -30.31 -15.13
C PHE A 110 11.32 -29.91 -13.66
N ILE A 111 11.46 -28.62 -13.36
CA ILE A 111 11.16 -28.07 -12.03
C ILE A 111 9.80 -27.39 -12.11
N PHE A 112 8.88 -27.84 -11.27
CA PHE A 112 7.58 -27.24 -11.09
C PHE A 112 7.54 -26.54 -9.73
N VAL A 113 7.14 -25.27 -9.69
CA VAL A 113 7.20 -24.47 -8.46
C VAL A 113 5.82 -23.99 -8.07
N ARG A 114 5.49 -24.14 -6.79
CA ARG A 114 4.29 -23.58 -6.16
C ARG A 114 4.72 -22.56 -5.11
N ILE A 115 4.27 -21.33 -5.30
CA ILE A 115 4.67 -20.18 -4.48
C ILE A 115 3.49 -19.73 -3.63
N ARG A 116 3.71 -19.50 -2.33
CA ARG A 116 2.74 -18.94 -1.39
C ARG A 116 3.33 -17.71 -0.73
N GLY A 117 2.50 -16.69 -0.51
CA GLY A 117 2.90 -15.46 0.16
C GLY A 117 2.12 -14.26 -0.38
N GLY A 118 2.46 -13.06 0.10
CA GLY A 118 2.00 -11.80 -0.47
C GLY A 118 2.82 -11.42 -1.70
N PHE A 119 2.56 -10.23 -2.23
CA PHE A 119 3.19 -9.75 -3.46
C PHE A 119 4.73 -9.74 -3.39
N HIS A 120 5.30 -9.28 -2.27
CA HIS A 120 6.74 -9.25 -2.05
C HIS A 120 7.36 -10.65 -2.04
N GLU A 121 6.79 -11.60 -1.29
CA GLU A 121 7.31 -12.97 -1.21
C GLU A 121 7.22 -13.67 -2.56
N ILE A 122 6.13 -13.43 -3.31
CA ILE A 122 5.93 -13.98 -4.64
C ILE A 122 7.02 -13.49 -5.59
N ARG A 123 7.26 -12.19 -5.68
CA ARG A 123 8.25 -11.62 -6.60
C ARG A 123 9.66 -12.16 -6.31
N ASN A 124 10.06 -12.19 -5.04
CA ASN A 124 11.34 -12.77 -4.62
C ASN A 124 11.45 -14.26 -4.97
N SER A 125 10.40 -15.04 -4.69
CA SER A 125 10.40 -16.49 -4.93
C SER A 125 10.50 -16.85 -6.41
N ILE A 126 9.89 -16.05 -7.30
CA ILE A 126 10.00 -16.29 -8.76
C ILE A 126 11.45 -16.06 -9.21
N CYS A 127 12.11 -15.01 -8.71
CA CYS A 127 13.50 -14.73 -9.02
C CYS A 127 14.41 -15.89 -8.58
N ASP A 128 14.20 -16.42 -7.37
CA ASP A 128 14.93 -17.58 -6.87
C ASP A 128 14.65 -18.85 -7.68
N ALA A 129 13.40 -19.10 -8.06
CA ALA A 129 13.02 -20.27 -8.86
C ALA A 129 13.71 -20.31 -10.23
N VAL A 130 13.84 -19.16 -10.89
CA VAL A 130 14.57 -19.03 -12.16
C VAL A 130 16.05 -19.35 -11.97
N VAL A 131 16.66 -18.77 -10.94
CA VAL A 131 18.07 -19.01 -10.61
C VAL A 131 18.34 -20.46 -10.26
N VAL A 132 17.51 -21.08 -9.42
CA VAL A 132 17.64 -22.50 -9.06
C VAL A 132 17.50 -23.39 -10.30
N SER A 133 16.58 -23.07 -11.21
CA SER A 133 16.41 -23.83 -12.45
C SER A 133 17.64 -23.72 -13.34
N ARG A 134 18.26 -22.53 -13.41
CA ARG A 134 19.52 -22.33 -14.12
C ARG A 134 20.68 -23.09 -13.45
N LEU A 135 20.79 -23.03 -12.13
CA LEU A 135 21.82 -23.73 -11.34
C LEU A 135 21.80 -25.24 -11.59
N LEU A 136 20.61 -25.84 -11.65
CA LEU A 136 20.43 -27.28 -11.84
C LEU A 136 20.38 -27.72 -13.32
N ASN A 137 20.59 -26.79 -14.27
CA ASN A 137 20.40 -27.00 -15.70
C ASN A 137 19.04 -27.67 -16.02
N ALA A 138 17.97 -27.19 -15.39
CA ALA A 138 16.62 -27.74 -15.46
C ALA A 138 15.70 -26.84 -16.30
N THR A 139 14.67 -27.44 -16.89
CA THR A 139 13.58 -26.70 -17.52
C THR A 139 12.61 -26.22 -16.45
N LEU A 140 12.39 -24.90 -16.34
CA LEU A 140 11.40 -24.33 -15.43
C LEU A 140 10.00 -24.44 -16.05
N VAL A 141 9.05 -24.96 -15.29
CA VAL A 141 7.62 -24.82 -15.61
C VAL A 141 7.12 -23.53 -14.99
N ILE A 142 6.29 -22.77 -15.72
CA ILE A 142 5.70 -21.52 -15.21
C ILE A 142 5.16 -21.72 -13.77
N PRO A 143 5.59 -20.90 -12.79
CA PRO A 143 5.22 -21.09 -11.39
C PRO A 143 3.71 -20.97 -11.16
N GLU A 144 3.18 -21.74 -10.21
CA GLU A 144 1.81 -21.56 -9.73
C GLU A 144 1.79 -20.67 -8.49
N LEU A 145 1.03 -19.58 -8.59
CA LEU A 145 0.81 -18.65 -7.49
C LEU A 145 -0.35 -19.18 -6.64
N GLN A 146 -0.12 -19.41 -5.36
CA GLN A 146 -1.20 -19.71 -4.43
C GLN A 146 -1.43 -18.52 -3.53
N SER A 147 -2.59 -17.87 -3.72
CA SER A 147 -3.19 -17.11 -2.62
C SER A 147 -3.45 -18.07 -1.44
N THR A 148 -3.30 -17.56 -0.23
CA THR A 148 -3.63 -18.26 1.02
C THR A 148 -5.13 -18.63 1.10
N THR A 149 -5.97 -18.06 0.24
CA THR A 149 -7.42 -18.26 0.20
C THR A 149 -7.82 -19.37 -0.79
N SER A 150 -7.90 -20.62 -0.33
CA SER A 150 -8.49 -21.71 -1.12
C SER A 150 -9.87 -22.07 -0.57
N SER A 151 -10.92 -21.39 -1.04
CA SER A 151 -12.31 -21.69 -0.67
C SER A 151 -13.22 -21.91 -1.88
N LYS A 152 -14.40 -22.50 -1.63
CA LYS A 152 -15.47 -22.66 -2.63
C LYS A 152 -15.96 -21.27 -3.06
N GLY A 153 -16.12 -21.05 -4.37
CA GLY A 153 -16.62 -19.79 -4.94
C GLY A 153 -15.55 -18.81 -5.43
N ILE A 154 -14.26 -19.16 -5.32
CA ILE A 154 -13.13 -18.40 -5.88
C ILE A 154 -12.72 -19.01 -7.23
N SER A 155 -12.49 -18.18 -8.26
CA SER A 155 -12.03 -18.64 -9.59
C SER A 155 -10.68 -19.37 -9.50
N THR A 156 -10.49 -20.39 -10.32
CA THR A 156 -9.18 -21.06 -10.43
C THR A 156 -8.13 -20.16 -11.09
N GLN A 157 -8.55 -19.12 -11.81
CA GLN A 157 -7.67 -18.16 -12.46
C GLN A 157 -6.80 -17.39 -11.47
N PHE A 158 -7.29 -17.11 -10.25
CA PHE A 158 -6.54 -16.45 -9.18
C PHE A 158 -5.27 -17.21 -8.74
N LYS A 159 -5.14 -18.49 -9.13
CA LYS A 159 -3.98 -19.33 -8.81
C LYS A 159 -2.95 -19.42 -9.95
N SER A 160 -3.17 -18.69 -11.03
CA SER A 160 -2.31 -18.74 -12.22
C SER A 160 -1.26 -17.62 -12.23
N PHE A 161 -0.13 -17.87 -12.88
CA PHE A 161 0.89 -16.83 -13.14
C PHE A 161 0.33 -15.72 -14.02
N ALA A 162 -0.39 -16.09 -15.10
CA ALA A 162 -1.05 -15.19 -16.03
C ALA A 162 -2.04 -14.21 -15.39
N TYR A 163 -2.53 -14.51 -14.20
CA TYR A 163 -3.42 -13.61 -13.47
C TYR A 163 -2.71 -12.33 -13.02
N LEU A 164 -1.40 -12.37 -12.79
CA LEU A 164 -0.62 -11.22 -12.33
C LEU A 164 0.39 -10.74 -13.37
N TYR A 165 1.06 -11.68 -14.05
CA TYR A 165 2.20 -11.40 -14.93
C TYR A 165 1.95 -11.83 -16.36
N ASN A 166 2.61 -11.17 -17.31
CA ASN A 166 2.61 -11.55 -18.71
C ASN A 166 3.52 -12.77 -18.95
N GLU A 167 2.93 -13.93 -19.22
CA GLU A 167 3.67 -15.18 -19.45
C GLU A 167 4.60 -15.12 -20.67
N ASP A 168 4.14 -14.51 -21.76
CA ASP A 168 4.86 -14.53 -23.02
C ASP A 168 6.09 -13.61 -22.94
N GLN A 169 5.94 -12.44 -22.33
CA GLN A 169 7.06 -11.55 -22.04
C GLN A 169 8.06 -12.19 -21.05
N PHE A 170 7.58 -12.87 -20.01
CA PHE A 170 8.44 -13.58 -19.06
C PHE A 170 9.31 -14.64 -19.74
N MET A 171 8.71 -15.45 -20.63
CA MET A 171 9.46 -16.45 -21.40
C MET A 171 10.41 -15.83 -22.41
N ALA A 172 9.99 -14.77 -23.12
CA ALA A 172 10.80 -14.11 -24.13
C ALA A 172 12.03 -13.43 -23.52
N ALA A 173 11.86 -12.73 -22.39
CA ALA A 173 12.93 -12.04 -21.69
C ALA A 173 14.02 -13.01 -21.18
N LEU A 174 13.62 -14.22 -20.76
CA LEU A 174 14.52 -15.23 -20.17
C LEU A 174 14.96 -16.33 -21.15
N ALA A 175 14.60 -16.23 -22.43
CA ALA A 175 14.90 -17.27 -23.43
C ALA A 175 16.39 -17.59 -23.55
N LYS A 176 17.27 -16.60 -23.30
CA LYS A 176 18.73 -16.74 -23.31
C LYS A 176 19.32 -17.19 -21.96
N ASP A 177 18.52 -17.17 -20.89
CA ASP A 177 18.97 -17.45 -19.52
C ASP A 177 18.58 -18.86 -19.08
N VAL A 178 17.32 -19.25 -19.24
CA VAL A 178 16.78 -20.55 -18.81
C VAL A 178 15.67 -21.03 -19.75
N LYS A 179 15.55 -22.35 -19.91
CA LYS A 179 14.45 -22.92 -20.68
C LYS A 179 13.17 -22.93 -19.84
N ILE A 180 12.12 -22.28 -20.35
CA ILE A 180 10.83 -22.17 -19.67
C ILE A 180 9.73 -22.81 -20.52
N VAL A 181 8.80 -23.54 -19.89
CA VAL A 181 7.62 -24.12 -20.54
C VAL A 181 6.35 -23.77 -19.77
N LYS A 182 5.25 -23.51 -20.49
CA LYS A 182 3.96 -23.18 -19.85
C LYS A 182 3.40 -24.31 -18.98
N THR A 183 3.48 -25.55 -19.47
CA THR A 183 2.94 -26.71 -18.74
C THR A 183 3.85 -27.91 -18.87
N LEU A 184 3.79 -28.80 -17.88
CA LEU A 184 4.48 -30.10 -17.91
C LEU A 184 4.10 -30.91 -19.17
N PRO A 185 5.01 -31.69 -19.74
CA PRO A 185 4.71 -32.64 -20.81
C PRO A 185 3.56 -33.60 -20.47
N LYS A 186 2.78 -34.02 -21.48
CA LYS A 186 1.57 -34.86 -21.29
C LYS A 186 1.82 -36.13 -20.43
N HIS A 187 2.97 -36.79 -20.60
CA HIS A 187 3.33 -38.00 -19.84
C HIS A 187 3.52 -37.72 -18.33
N LEU A 188 3.99 -36.53 -17.95
CA LEU A 188 4.17 -36.13 -16.55
C LEU A 188 2.91 -35.52 -15.92
N LYS A 189 1.96 -35.05 -16.74
CA LYS A 189 0.66 -34.54 -16.24
C LYS A 189 -0.14 -35.64 -15.51
N GLY A 190 0.00 -36.90 -15.92
CA GLY A 190 -0.63 -38.05 -15.26
C GLY A 190 -0.12 -38.25 -13.83
N ALA A 191 1.21 -38.30 -13.66
CA ALA A 191 1.86 -38.43 -12.35
C ALA A 191 1.50 -37.28 -11.40
N ARG A 192 1.39 -36.05 -11.93
CA ARG A 192 0.91 -34.89 -11.16
C ARG A 192 -0.49 -35.09 -10.59
N ARG A 193 -1.44 -35.57 -11.41
CA ARG A 193 -2.83 -35.79 -10.97
C ARG A 193 -2.93 -36.85 -9.87
N LYS A 194 -2.04 -37.84 -9.92
CA LYS A 194 -1.93 -38.90 -8.91
C LYS A 194 -1.08 -38.51 -7.69
N LYS A 195 -0.52 -37.30 -7.65
CA LYS A 195 0.41 -36.81 -6.60
C LYS A 195 1.66 -37.68 -6.42
N GLU A 196 2.14 -38.26 -7.52
CA GLU A 196 3.33 -39.12 -7.54
C GLU A 196 4.63 -38.34 -7.77
N ILE A 197 4.56 -37.01 -7.92
CA ILE A 197 5.73 -36.14 -8.13
C ILE A 197 6.42 -35.89 -6.77
N PRO A 198 7.73 -36.15 -6.64
CA PRO A 198 8.49 -35.81 -5.44
C PRO A 198 8.40 -34.31 -5.14
N SER A 199 7.96 -33.96 -3.93
CA SER A 199 7.79 -32.56 -3.51
C SER A 199 8.75 -32.18 -2.39
N PHE A 200 9.44 -31.05 -2.53
CA PHE A 200 10.28 -30.47 -1.49
C PHE A 200 9.61 -29.21 -0.94
N LYS A 201 9.51 -29.13 0.40
CA LYS A 201 9.20 -27.87 1.07
C LYS A 201 10.50 -27.11 1.24
N VAL A 202 10.62 -25.97 0.56
CA VAL A 202 11.83 -25.15 0.56
C VAL A 202 11.78 -24.23 1.77
N SER A 203 12.82 -24.31 2.61
CA SER A 203 13.03 -23.34 3.69
C SER A 203 13.42 -21.99 3.10
N ASN A 204 13.10 -20.91 3.81
CA ASN A 204 13.49 -19.53 3.48
C ASN A 204 15.01 -19.25 3.60
N SER A 205 15.80 -20.31 3.77
CA SER A 205 17.23 -20.34 4.09
C SER A 205 17.97 -21.42 3.28
N ALA A 206 17.33 -21.93 2.22
CA ALA A 206 17.88 -23.00 1.42
C ALA A 206 19.10 -22.54 0.61
N SER A 207 20.20 -23.30 0.70
CA SER A 207 21.47 -22.97 0.04
C SER A 207 21.61 -23.55 -1.36
N PRO A 208 22.50 -23.02 -2.22
CA PRO A 208 22.85 -23.66 -3.49
C PRO A 208 23.22 -25.14 -3.31
N HIS A 209 23.97 -25.46 -2.26
CA HIS A 209 24.33 -26.82 -1.88
C HIS A 209 23.11 -27.72 -1.62
N PHE A 210 22.06 -27.20 -0.97
CA PHE A 210 20.82 -27.95 -0.77
C PHE A 210 20.21 -28.40 -2.11
N TYR A 211 20.20 -27.52 -3.11
CA TYR A 211 19.68 -27.83 -4.43
C TYR A 211 20.53 -28.85 -5.18
N GLU A 212 21.85 -28.70 -5.15
CA GLU A 212 22.78 -29.59 -5.85
C GLU A 212 22.83 -31.00 -5.24
N HIS A 213 22.76 -31.13 -3.91
CA HIS A 213 22.93 -32.43 -3.25
C HIS A 213 21.62 -33.13 -2.87
N HIS A 214 20.50 -32.41 -2.71
CA HIS A 214 19.22 -33.02 -2.35
C HIS A 214 18.21 -32.99 -3.49
N VAL A 215 18.13 -31.89 -4.24
CA VAL A 215 17.11 -31.73 -5.30
C VAL A 215 17.59 -32.35 -6.61
N LEU A 216 18.81 -32.06 -7.05
CA LEU A 216 19.36 -32.56 -8.32
C LEU A 216 19.36 -34.09 -8.43
N PRO A 217 19.75 -34.88 -7.41
CA PRO A 217 19.73 -36.34 -7.54
C PRO A 217 18.32 -36.89 -7.73
N VAL A 218 17.32 -36.29 -7.08
CA VAL A 218 15.92 -36.69 -7.25
C VAL A 218 15.39 -36.26 -8.62
N LEU A 219 15.76 -35.06 -9.08
CA LEU A 219 15.44 -34.56 -10.41
C LEU A 219 15.97 -35.48 -11.50
N SER A 220 17.24 -35.89 -11.41
CA SER A 220 17.86 -36.80 -12.38
C SER A 220 17.21 -38.20 -12.40
N ARG A 221 16.67 -38.66 -11.26
CA ARG A 221 15.97 -39.96 -11.16
C ARG A 221 14.54 -39.93 -11.70
N HIS A 222 13.76 -38.89 -11.35
CA HIS A 222 12.33 -38.83 -11.65
C HIS A 222 12.01 -37.96 -12.87
N SER A 223 13.00 -37.24 -13.41
CA SER A 223 12.86 -36.21 -14.47
C SER A 223 11.92 -35.04 -14.12
N VAL A 224 11.33 -35.02 -12.92
CA VAL A 224 10.45 -33.95 -12.44
C VAL A 224 10.48 -33.83 -10.92
N VAL A 225 10.44 -32.60 -10.42
CA VAL A 225 10.35 -32.27 -8.99
C VAL A 225 9.38 -31.10 -8.77
N GLU A 226 8.62 -31.16 -7.68
CA GLU A 226 7.81 -30.05 -7.17
C GLU A 226 8.54 -29.31 -6.04
N LEU A 227 8.69 -27.99 -6.16
CA LEU A 227 9.20 -27.12 -5.09
C LEU A 227 8.05 -26.29 -4.52
N VAL A 228 7.86 -26.32 -3.20
CA VAL A 228 6.86 -25.50 -2.51
C VAL A 228 7.58 -24.43 -1.68
N ILE A 229 7.46 -23.18 -2.09
CA ILE A 229 8.08 -22.00 -1.45
C ILE A 229 6.98 -21.19 -0.76
N SER A 230 7.10 -20.92 0.54
CA SER A 230 6.01 -20.28 1.31
C SER A 230 6.36 -18.99 2.04
N GLU A 231 7.63 -18.58 2.06
CA GLU A 231 8.09 -17.46 2.90
C GLU A 231 9.04 -16.49 2.18
N GLY A 232 9.11 -16.55 0.85
CA GLY A 232 10.16 -15.88 0.08
C GLY A 232 11.56 -16.43 0.39
N GLY A 233 12.58 -15.91 -0.30
CA GLY A 233 13.98 -16.25 -0.02
C GLY A 233 14.29 -17.74 -0.18
N GLY A 234 13.78 -18.37 -1.23
CA GLY A 234 14.02 -19.78 -1.51
C GLY A 234 15.47 -20.09 -1.85
N LEU A 235 16.34 -19.08 -2.01
CA LEU A 235 17.76 -19.28 -2.25
C LEU A 235 18.58 -18.25 -1.44
N GLN A 236 19.40 -18.74 -0.52
CA GLN A 236 20.27 -17.92 0.33
C GLN A 236 21.66 -18.57 0.43
N ALA A 237 22.73 -17.81 0.59
CA ALA A 237 24.04 -18.36 0.90
C ALA A 237 24.24 -18.48 2.41
N PHE A 238 25.09 -19.44 2.79
CA PHE A 238 25.69 -19.48 4.11
C PHE A 238 26.82 -18.48 4.18
N VAL A 239 26.80 -17.58 5.15
CA VAL A 239 27.90 -16.64 5.42
C VAL A 239 28.41 -16.88 6.85
N LEU A 240 29.71 -17.10 6.99
CA LEU A 240 30.40 -17.06 8.28
C LEU A 240 30.74 -15.60 8.56
N MET A 241 30.04 -14.97 9.50
CA MET A 241 30.38 -13.61 9.92
C MET A 241 31.36 -13.67 11.10
N PHE A 242 32.52 -13.04 10.95
CA PHE A 242 33.45 -12.84 12.06
C PHE A 242 32.91 -11.71 12.95
N ALA A 243 32.59 -12.01 14.20
CA ALA A 243 32.43 -11.00 15.23
C ALA A 243 33.82 -10.75 15.84
N GLU A 244 34.40 -9.57 15.62
CA GLU A 244 35.75 -9.20 16.04
C GLU A 244 36.01 -9.29 17.56
N ILE A 245 35.02 -9.57 18.41
CA ILE A 245 35.17 -9.48 19.87
C ILE A 245 34.78 -10.76 20.63
N TRP A 246 34.16 -11.77 20.02
CA TRP A 246 33.94 -13.06 20.68
C TRP A 246 34.04 -14.20 19.67
N LEU A 247 34.74 -15.28 20.02
CA LEU A 247 34.77 -16.58 19.34
C LEU A 247 33.36 -17.24 19.34
N ILE A 248 32.37 -16.57 18.76
CA ILE A 248 31.03 -17.10 18.52
C ILE A 248 30.78 -17.00 17.02
N PHE A 249 30.91 -18.14 16.34
CA PHE A 249 30.46 -18.29 14.97
C PHE A 249 28.93 -18.26 14.95
N TYR A 250 28.33 -17.12 14.63
CA TYR A 250 26.92 -17.07 14.27
C TYR A 250 26.79 -17.43 12.78
N LEU A 251 26.23 -18.61 12.52
CA LEU A 251 25.71 -18.97 11.20
C LEU A 251 24.52 -18.07 10.89
N ASN A 252 24.68 -17.15 9.94
CA ASN A 252 23.59 -16.35 9.39
C ASN A 252 23.41 -16.68 7.91
N PHE A 253 22.17 -16.59 7.44
CA PHE A 253 21.83 -16.77 6.04
C PHE A 253 21.78 -15.40 5.37
N SER A 254 22.38 -15.29 4.19
CA SER A 254 22.39 -14.05 3.40
C SER A 254 21.72 -14.28 2.05
N ALA A 255 20.90 -13.32 1.61
CA ALA A 255 20.38 -13.30 0.25
C ALA A 255 21.49 -13.06 -0.80
N ILE A 256 22.66 -12.59 -0.38
CA ILE A 256 23.86 -12.42 -1.21
C ILE A 256 24.48 -13.80 -1.46
N LEU A 257 24.95 -14.04 -2.69
CA LEU A 257 25.49 -15.32 -3.14
C LEU A 257 27.02 -15.16 -3.21
N PRO A 258 27.80 -16.24 -3.08
CA PRO A 258 29.25 -16.15 -3.16
C PRO A 258 29.72 -15.57 -4.50
N PRO A 259 30.94 -14.99 -4.59
CA PRO A 259 31.44 -14.32 -5.81
C PRO A 259 31.38 -15.17 -7.08
N HIS A 260 31.62 -16.49 -6.99
CA HIS A 260 31.53 -17.39 -8.15
C HIS A 260 30.09 -17.58 -8.69
N LEU A 261 29.07 -17.12 -7.96
CA LEU A 261 27.66 -17.12 -8.37
C LEU A 261 27.15 -15.69 -8.63
N GLU A 262 28.02 -14.71 -8.83
CA GLU A 262 27.63 -13.32 -9.06
C GLU A 262 26.69 -13.17 -10.27
N GLU A 263 26.92 -13.93 -11.33
CA GLU A 263 26.04 -13.96 -12.51
C GLU A 263 24.63 -14.46 -12.21
N TYR A 264 24.46 -15.30 -11.19
CA TYR A 264 23.13 -15.70 -10.71
C TYR A 264 22.44 -14.58 -9.94
N GLN A 265 23.17 -13.72 -9.23
CA GLN A 265 22.60 -12.50 -8.65
C GLN A 265 22.14 -11.53 -9.74
N ARG A 266 22.94 -11.35 -10.79
CA ARG A 266 22.54 -10.55 -11.96
C ARG A 266 21.31 -11.13 -12.64
N LEU A 267 21.20 -12.46 -12.74
CA LEU A 267 20.00 -13.12 -13.24
C LEU A 267 18.77 -12.79 -12.38
N ARG A 268 18.88 -12.74 -11.05
CA ARG A 268 17.77 -12.24 -10.20
C ARG A 268 17.36 -10.82 -10.56
N CYS A 269 18.30 -9.92 -10.81
CA CYS A 269 18.01 -8.57 -11.27
C CYS A 269 17.22 -8.57 -12.58
N ARG A 270 17.69 -9.35 -13.58
CA ARG A 270 17.01 -9.45 -14.89
C ARG A 270 15.59 -9.99 -14.76
N VAL A 271 15.41 -11.00 -13.92
CA VAL A 271 14.07 -11.54 -13.65
C VAL A 271 13.20 -10.49 -12.97
N ALA A 272 13.70 -9.88 -11.90
CA ALA A 272 12.95 -8.95 -11.05
C ALA A 272 12.53 -7.67 -11.78
N TYR A 273 13.38 -7.12 -12.64
CA TYR A 273 13.18 -5.77 -13.21
C TYR A 273 12.90 -5.77 -14.72
N HIS A 274 13.15 -6.87 -15.45
CA HIS A 274 12.88 -6.96 -16.89
C HIS A 274 11.87 -8.05 -17.25
N ALA A 275 12.01 -9.26 -16.70
CA ALA A 275 11.16 -10.38 -17.10
C ALA A 275 9.77 -10.35 -16.43
N LEU A 276 9.69 -9.90 -15.17
CA LEU A 276 8.44 -9.80 -14.41
C LEU A 276 7.68 -8.51 -14.73
N SER A 277 7.02 -8.51 -15.89
CA SER A 277 6.07 -7.47 -16.29
C SER A 277 4.65 -7.88 -15.97
N PHE A 278 3.83 -6.96 -15.49
CA PHE A 278 2.43 -7.26 -15.19
C PHE A 278 1.66 -7.55 -16.48
N ARG A 279 0.50 -8.19 -16.34
CA ARG A 279 -0.43 -8.32 -17.46
C ARG A 279 -0.92 -6.94 -17.91
N GLU A 280 -1.36 -6.87 -19.16
CA GLU A 280 -1.73 -5.63 -19.83
C GLU A 280 -2.79 -4.82 -19.07
N GLU A 281 -3.82 -5.46 -18.53
CA GLU A 281 -4.90 -4.75 -17.82
C GLU A 281 -4.40 -4.05 -16.55
N VAL A 282 -3.39 -4.61 -15.88
CA VAL A 282 -2.78 -4.00 -14.69
C VAL A 282 -1.93 -2.80 -15.09
N GLU A 283 -1.10 -2.95 -16.13
CA GLU A 283 -0.27 -1.84 -16.65
C GLU A 283 -1.12 -0.69 -17.20
N GLU A 284 -2.22 -1.00 -17.92
CA GLU A 284 -3.17 0.00 -18.40
C GLU A 284 -3.79 0.80 -17.25
N LEU A 285 -4.27 0.12 -16.20
CA LEU A 285 -4.86 0.80 -15.05
C LEU A 285 -3.82 1.65 -14.32
N ALA A 286 -2.64 1.11 -14.07
CA ALA A 286 -1.56 1.85 -13.42
C ALA A 286 -1.14 3.08 -14.22
N THR A 287 -1.06 2.97 -15.54
CA THR A 287 -0.76 4.10 -16.43
C THR A 287 -1.83 5.18 -16.34
N LYS A 288 -3.12 4.80 -16.39
CA LYS A 288 -4.22 5.77 -16.20
C LYS A 288 -4.20 6.46 -14.84
N VAL A 289 -3.87 5.73 -13.77
CA VAL A 289 -3.73 6.31 -12.43
C VAL A 289 -2.59 7.33 -12.41
N LEU A 290 -1.45 7.00 -13.02
CA LEU A 290 -0.32 7.92 -13.17
C LEU A 290 -0.68 9.16 -14.00
N ASP A 291 -1.40 8.99 -15.10
CA ASP A 291 -1.86 10.10 -15.95
C ASP A 291 -2.80 11.03 -15.18
N ARG A 292 -3.70 10.47 -14.34
CA ARG A 292 -4.60 11.24 -13.47
C ARG A 292 -3.82 12.02 -12.42
N LEU A 293 -2.83 11.40 -11.78
CA LEU A 293 -1.96 12.05 -10.79
C LEU A 293 -1.15 13.20 -11.41
N ARG A 294 -0.68 13.01 -12.65
CA ARG A 294 0.14 13.98 -13.39
C ARG A 294 -0.65 14.94 -14.26
N ALA A 295 -1.99 14.87 -14.27
CA ALA A 295 -2.84 15.69 -15.13
C ALA A 295 -2.65 17.20 -14.93
N SER A 296 -2.27 17.60 -13.72
CA SER A 296 -1.97 19.01 -13.37
C SER A 296 -0.56 19.47 -13.77
N GLY A 297 0.29 18.56 -14.26
CA GLY A 297 1.71 18.82 -14.53
C GLY A 297 2.58 18.95 -13.27
N ARG A 298 2.03 18.69 -12.08
CA ARG A 298 2.73 18.75 -10.80
C ARG A 298 3.31 17.39 -10.38
N PRO A 299 4.43 17.38 -9.65
CA PRO A 299 4.96 16.15 -9.07
C PRO A 299 4.08 15.67 -7.90
N PHE A 300 4.20 14.39 -7.56
CA PHE A 300 3.46 13.79 -6.45
C PHE A 300 4.33 12.91 -5.55
N ILE A 301 3.86 12.72 -4.32
CA ILE A 301 4.46 11.82 -3.34
C ILE A 301 3.68 10.52 -3.32
N ALA A 302 4.35 9.37 -3.42
CA ALA A 302 3.78 8.09 -3.05
C ALA A 302 4.15 7.75 -1.60
N TYR A 303 3.15 7.50 -0.77
CA TYR A 303 3.28 7.13 0.64
C TYR A 303 2.76 5.71 0.86
N ASP A 304 3.63 4.82 1.35
CA ASP A 304 3.23 3.49 1.80
C ASP A 304 3.20 3.43 3.33
N PRO A 305 2.04 3.36 4.00
CA PRO A 305 2.01 3.28 5.46
C PRO A 305 2.69 2.03 6.01
N GLY A 306 2.63 0.90 5.29
CA GLY A 306 3.18 -0.40 5.72
C GLY A 306 2.57 -0.97 7.01
N MET A 307 1.46 -0.38 7.48
CA MET A 307 0.79 -0.72 8.73
C MET A 307 -0.16 -1.90 8.56
N THR A 308 0.38 -3.13 8.51
CA THR A 308 -0.46 -4.34 8.50
C THR A 308 -0.71 -4.86 9.91
N ARG A 309 -1.86 -5.52 10.12
CA ARG A 309 -2.20 -6.17 11.40
C ARG A 309 -1.09 -7.13 11.85
N GLU A 310 -0.55 -7.91 10.91
CA GLU A 310 0.56 -8.83 11.14
C GLU A 310 1.84 -8.11 11.60
N ALA A 311 2.24 -7.03 10.93
CA ALA A 311 3.41 -6.24 11.30
C ALA A 311 3.24 -5.62 12.70
N LEU A 312 2.10 -4.98 12.96
CA LEU A 312 1.80 -4.36 14.24
C LEU A 312 1.81 -5.37 15.40
N ALA A 313 1.26 -6.57 15.17
CA ALA A 313 1.27 -7.66 16.14
C ALA A 313 2.67 -8.20 16.40
N TYR A 314 3.49 -8.31 15.35
CA TYR A 314 4.87 -8.80 15.46
C TYR A 314 5.72 -7.91 16.35
N TYR A 315 5.67 -6.61 16.10
CA TYR A 315 6.45 -5.61 16.82
C TYR A 315 5.84 -5.17 18.15
N GLY A 316 4.59 -5.60 18.46
CA GLY A 316 3.93 -5.27 19.71
C GLY A 316 3.52 -3.79 19.79
N CYS A 317 2.92 -3.28 18.72
CA CYS A 317 2.55 -1.86 18.56
C CYS A 317 1.05 -1.63 18.76
N ALA A 318 0.42 -2.40 19.65
CA ALA A 318 -1.03 -2.40 19.83
C ALA A 318 -1.56 -1.07 20.37
N GLU A 319 -0.87 -0.48 21.35
CA GLU A 319 -1.37 0.68 22.11
C GLU A 319 -1.32 1.99 21.31
N LEU A 320 -0.84 1.97 20.06
CA LEU A 320 -0.87 3.12 19.15
C LEU A 320 -2.29 3.46 18.66
N PHE A 321 -3.23 2.52 18.76
CA PHE A 321 -4.56 2.69 18.21
C PHE A 321 -5.58 3.19 19.23
N GLN A 322 -5.46 2.75 20.50
CA GLN A 322 -6.31 3.11 21.64
C GLN A 322 -7.82 2.89 21.39
N ASP A 323 -8.15 1.99 20.47
CA ASP A 323 -9.52 1.59 20.15
C ASP A 323 -9.57 0.07 19.92
N VAL A 324 -10.64 -0.42 19.27
CA VAL A 324 -10.85 -1.84 18.96
C VAL A 324 -9.63 -2.49 18.28
N HIS A 325 -8.84 -1.72 17.52
CA HIS A 325 -7.66 -2.23 16.83
C HIS A 325 -6.56 -2.71 17.78
N THR A 326 -6.52 -2.20 19.01
CA THR A 326 -5.62 -2.68 20.06
C THR A 326 -5.84 -4.17 20.34
N GLU A 327 -7.10 -4.56 20.54
CA GLU A 327 -7.49 -5.95 20.84
C GLU A 327 -7.19 -6.88 19.67
N LEU A 328 -7.36 -6.40 18.44
CA LEU A 328 -7.08 -7.17 17.22
C LEU A 328 -5.61 -7.47 17.04
N ILE A 329 -4.76 -6.48 17.33
CA ILE A 329 -3.31 -6.63 17.30
C ILE A 329 -2.88 -7.61 18.40
N GLN A 330 -3.42 -7.48 19.62
CA GLN A 330 -3.10 -8.38 20.73
C GLN A 330 -3.57 -9.81 20.46
N HIS A 331 -4.79 -10.01 19.95
CA HIS A 331 -5.30 -11.32 19.54
C HIS A 331 -4.40 -11.98 18.51
N LYS A 332 -4.03 -11.23 17.46
CA LYS A 332 -3.10 -11.71 16.43
C LYS A 332 -1.73 -12.06 17.00
N ARG A 333 -1.22 -11.27 17.94
CA ARG A 333 0.05 -11.55 18.62
C ARG A 333 -0.03 -12.82 19.47
N SER A 334 -1.11 -13.02 20.21
CA SER A 334 -1.39 -14.27 20.96
C SER A 334 -1.34 -15.48 20.03
N TRP A 335 -1.98 -15.38 18.87
CA TRP A 335 -1.94 -16.42 17.84
C TRP A 335 -0.52 -16.69 17.34
N MET A 336 0.31 -15.66 17.14
CA MET A 336 1.70 -15.79 16.69
C MET A 336 2.58 -16.47 17.75
N ILE A 337 2.39 -16.14 19.04
CA ILE A 337 3.11 -16.77 20.16
C ILE A 337 2.74 -18.25 20.27
N LYS A 338 1.44 -18.59 20.20
CA LYS A 338 0.96 -19.99 20.25
C LYS A 338 1.56 -20.86 19.14
N ARG A 339 1.92 -20.26 18.00
CA ARG A 339 2.56 -20.95 16.86
C ARG A 339 4.08 -20.88 16.85
N GLY A 340 4.69 -20.26 17.85
CA GLY A 340 6.14 -20.12 17.95
C GLY A 340 6.76 -19.19 16.91
N ILE A 341 5.97 -18.34 16.24
CA ILE A 341 6.46 -17.34 15.27
C ILE A 341 7.22 -16.24 16.01
N ILE A 342 6.75 -15.86 17.20
CA ILE A 342 7.36 -14.85 18.07
C ILE A 342 7.65 -15.48 19.41
N LYS A 343 8.83 -15.18 19.96
CA LYS A 343 9.19 -15.48 21.35
C LYS A 343 9.04 -14.19 22.16
N GLY A 344 8.16 -14.17 23.15
CA GLY A 344 7.99 -13.02 24.02
C GLY A 344 6.61 -12.94 24.66
N ASN A 345 6.40 -11.85 25.41
CA ASN A 345 5.15 -11.61 26.12
C ASN A 345 4.05 -11.14 25.17
N LEU A 346 2.80 -11.43 25.55
CA LEU A 346 1.61 -10.98 24.87
C LEU A 346 1.47 -9.45 24.96
N SER A 347 1.51 -8.91 26.17
CA SER A 347 1.56 -7.47 26.41
C SER A 347 2.99 -6.96 26.29
N VAL A 348 3.16 -5.90 25.49
CA VAL A 348 4.42 -5.23 25.22
C VAL A 348 4.14 -3.73 25.26
N ASP A 349 4.98 -2.99 25.97
CA ASP A 349 4.95 -1.52 26.02
C ASP A 349 5.20 -0.97 24.60
N SER A 350 4.12 -0.52 23.95
CA SER A 350 4.17 -0.06 22.56
C SER A 350 4.93 1.27 22.45
N ALA A 351 4.87 2.11 23.49
CA ALA A 351 5.61 3.37 23.53
C ALA A 351 7.12 3.13 23.59
N LYS A 352 7.57 2.11 24.33
CA LYS A 352 8.98 1.67 24.31
C LYS A 352 9.38 1.12 22.94
N GLN A 353 8.56 0.30 22.30
CA GLN A 353 8.83 -0.22 20.96
C GLN A 353 8.93 0.91 19.91
N ARG A 354 8.02 1.88 19.98
CA ARG A 354 8.04 3.10 19.17
C ARG A 354 9.32 3.91 19.38
N ARG A 355 9.71 4.21 20.62
CA ARG A 355 10.96 4.92 20.94
C ARG A 355 12.22 4.19 20.48
N ASN A 356 12.13 2.87 20.32
CA ASN A 356 13.21 2.06 19.75
C ASN A 356 13.20 2.00 18.21
N GLY A 357 12.21 2.60 17.55
CA GLY A 357 12.04 2.61 16.09
C GLY A 357 11.47 1.31 15.51
N LEU A 358 10.90 0.45 16.35
CA LEU A 358 10.36 -0.86 15.97
C LEU A 358 8.91 -0.78 15.48
N CYS A 359 8.17 0.25 15.90
CA CYS A 359 6.82 0.51 15.40
C CYS A 359 6.81 1.43 14.17
N PRO A 360 5.76 1.34 13.33
CA PRO A 360 5.58 2.25 12.20
C PRO A 360 5.36 3.69 12.64
N LEU A 361 5.71 4.62 11.77
CA LEU A 361 5.27 6.01 11.89
C LEU A 361 3.81 6.10 11.43
N MET A 362 2.99 6.74 12.25
CA MET A 362 1.58 6.99 11.93
C MET A 362 1.47 7.99 10.77
N PRO A 363 0.38 7.97 9.97
CA PRO A 363 0.19 8.92 8.89
C PRO A 363 0.29 10.39 9.33
N GLU A 364 -0.18 10.71 10.54
CA GLU A 364 -0.01 12.04 11.16
C GLU A 364 1.47 12.43 11.29
N GLU A 365 2.30 11.55 11.83
CA GLU A 365 3.74 11.80 12.00
C GLU A 365 4.44 12.02 10.66
N VAL A 366 4.10 11.20 9.66
CA VAL A 366 4.64 11.35 8.31
C VAL A 366 4.20 12.69 7.71
N GLY A 367 2.94 13.08 7.90
CA GLY A 367 2.43 14.37 7.46
C GLY A 367 3.19 15.54 8.07
N ILE A 368 3.43 15.53 9.38
CA ILE A 368 4.20 16.55 10.11
C ILE A 368 5.62 16.64 9.54
N LEU A 369 6.28 15.51 9.27
CA LEU A 369 7.62 15.50 8.69
C LEU A 369 7.66 16.11 7.29
N LEU A 370 6.64 15.82 6.45
CA LEU A 370 6.53 16.39 5.12
C LEU A 370 6.31 17.92 5.17
N ARG A 371 5.44 18.39 6.06
CA ARG A 371 5.21 19.83 6.31
C ARG A 371 6.49 20.51 6.81
N ALA A 372 7.21 19.88 7.74
CA ALA A 372 8.50 20.36 8.24
C ALA A 372 9.58 20.45 7.14
N TYR A 373 9.60 19.46 6.24
CA TYR A 373 10.54 19.43 5.13
C TYR A 373 10.29 20.57 4.12
N GLY A 374 9.02 20.99 3.99
CA GLY A 374 8.61 22.15 3.20
C GLY A 374 7.57 21.86 2.12
N TYR A 375 6.93 20.68 2.13
CA TYR A 375 5.84 20.39 1.20
C TYR A 375 4.60 21.23 1.54
N SER A 376 4.05 21.88 0.52
CA SER A 376 2.84 22.70 0.61
C SER A 376 1.60 21.85 0.83
N TRP A 377 0.53 22.47 1.32
CA TRP A 377 -0.70 21.79 1.73
C TRP A 377 -1.50 21.26 0.52
N ASP A 378 -1.25 21.80 -0.66
CA ASP A 378 -1.81 21.38 -1.95
C ASP A 378 -1.00 20.25 -2.63
N THR A 379 0.06 19.73 -1.97
CA THR A 379 0.86 18.61 -2.49
C THR A 379 0.01 17.35 -2.67
N ILE A 380 0.14 16.69 -3.82
CA ILE A 380 -0.55 15.43 -4.11
C ILE A 380 0.17 14.27 -3.40
N ILE A 381 -0.57 13.54 -2.57
CA ILE A 381 -0.09 12.34 -1.88
C ILE A 381 -0.92 11.14 -2.31
N TYR A 382 -0.30 10.22 -3.04
CA TYR A 382 -0.85 8.90 -3.34
C TYR A 382 -0.55 7.94 -2.19
N VAL A 383 -1.57 7.47 -1.49
CA VAL A 383 -1.46 6.46 -0.44
C VAL A 383 -1.56 5.08 -1.07
N SER A 384 -0.47 4.31 -1.00
CA SER A 384 -0.41 2.95 -1.52
C SER A 384 -0.81 1.91 -0.48
N GLY A 385 -1.18 0.73 -0.97
CA GLY A 385 -1.62 -0.39 -0.16
C GLY A 385 -3.13 -0.60 -0.27
N GLY A 386 -3.59 -1.68 0.37
CA GLY A 386 -5.02 -1.85 0.63
C GLY A 386 -5.53 -0.81 1.64
N GLU A 387 -6.71 -1.06 2.19
CA GLU A 387 -7.22 -0.25 3.29
C GLU A 387 -6.21 -0.21 4.44
N VAL A 388 -5.80 1.01 4.83
CA VAL A 388 -4.86 1.23 5.93
C VAL A 388 -5.45 0.63 7.19
N PHE A 389 -4.69 -0.14 7.97
CA PHE A 389 -5.20 -0.69 9.22
C PHE A 389 -5.59 0.44 10.17
N GLY A 390 -6.83 0.43 10.67
CA GLY A 390 -7.46 1.58 11.33
C GLY A 390 -8.38 2.42 10.44
N GLY A 391 -8.43 2.12 9.15
CA GLY A 391 -9.28 2.76 8.15
C GLY A 391 -8.99 4.25 7.95
N GLN A 392 -9.97 4.94 7.38
CA GLN A 392 -9.92 6.39 7.12
C GLN A 392 -9.63 7.22 8.37
N LYS A 393 -10.04 6.76 9.56
CA LYS A 393 -9.77 7.44 10.83
C LYS A 393 -8.28 7.73 11.05
N LYS A 394 -7.39 6.84 10.61
CA LYS A 394 -5.94 7.05 10.73
C LYS A 394 -5.35 7.95 9.66
N LEU A 395 -6.07 8.19 8.56
CA LEU A 395 -5.68 9.12 7.50
C LEU A 395 -6.22 10.54 7.72
N ILE A 396 -7.23 10.75 8.58
CA ILE A 396 -7.82 12.08 8.85
C ILE A 396 -6.75 13.15 9.14
N PRO A 397 -5.75 12.94 10.01
CA PRO A 397 -4.74 13.96 10.25
C PRO A 397 -3.90 14.28 9.01
N LEU A 398 -3.63 13.28 8.16
CA LEU A 398 -2.90 13.50 6.91
C LEU A 398 -3.75 14.34 5.93
N HIS A 399 -5.04 14.05 5.80
CA HIS A 399 -6.00 14.87 5.03
C HIS A 399 -6.15 16.29 5.58
N ALA A 400 -6.00 16.49 6.89
CA ALA A 400 -6.04 17.83 7.48
C ALA A 400 -4.80 18.67 7.14
N MET A 401 -3.66 18.03 6.86
CA MET A 401 -2.41 18.69 6.47
C MET A 401 -2.24 18.85 4.96
N PHE A 402 -2.84 17.95 4.18
CA PHE A 402 -2.75 17.91 2.73
C PHE A 402 -4.13 17.72 2.11
N GLU A 403 -4.53 18.64 1.24
CA GLU A 403 -5.84 18.60 0.57
C GLU A 403 -5.94 17.40 -0.39
N ASN A 404 -4.85 17.10 -1.11
CA ASN A 404 -4.82 16.16 -2.23
C ASN A 404 -4.28 14.79 -1.83
N VAL A 405 -4.83 14.19 -0.78
CA VAL A 405 -4.53 12.80 -0.37
C VAL A 405 -5.49 11.86 -1.10
N VAL A 406 -4.95 11.02 -1.98
CA VAL A 406 -5.69 10.13 -2.88
C VAL A 406 -5.12 8.72 -2.84
N ASP A 407 -5.86 7.75 -3.36
CA ASP A 407 -5.49 6.34 -3.37
C ASP A 407 -5.99 5.67 -4.67
N ARG A 408 -5.69 4.38 -4.84
CA ARG A 408 -6.18 3.63 -6.01
C ARG A 408 -7.71 3.69 -6.14
N THR A 409 -8.44 3.63 -5.02
CA THR A 409 -9.90 3.53 -5.04
C THR A 409 -10.57 4.83 -5.49
N SER A 410 -10.04 5.97 -5.06
CA SER A 410 -10.47 7.30 -5.51
C SER A 410 -10.03 7.62 -6.94
N LEU A 411 -8.93 7.05 -7.41
CA LEU A 411 -8.38 7.28 -8.75
C LEU A 411 -8.83 6.25 -9.80
N SER A 412 -9.72 5.31 -9.48
CA SER A 412 -10.16 4.26 -10.41
C SER A 412 -11.68 4.12 -10.42
N THR A 413 -12.26 3.89 -11.60
CA THR A 413 -13.69 3.56 -11.70
C THR A 413 -13.94 2.08 -11.37
N SER A 414 -15.16 1.74 -10.93
CA SER A 414 -15.54 0.34 -10.71
C SER A 414 -15.40 -0.51 -11.97
N TRP A 415 -15.69 0.05 -13.16
CA TRP A 415 -15.51 -0.65 -14.43
C TRP A 415 -14.04 -0.97 -14.73
N GLU A 416 -13.12 -0.02 -14.48
CA GLU A 416 -11.68 -0.25 -14.64
C GLU A 416 -11.18 -1.33 -13.70
N LEU A 417 -11.59 -1.29 -12.44
CA LEU A 417 -11.24 -2.32 -11.46
C LEU A 417 -11.78 -3.70 -11.86
N ASN A 418 -13.03 -3.77 -12.31
CA ASN A 418 -13.65 -5.01 -12.79
C ASN A 418 -12.95 -5.55 -14.06
N LYS A 419 -12.52 -4.67 -14.97
CA LYS A 419 -11.73 -5.07 -16.14
C LYS A 419 -10.45 -5.77 -15.70
N VAL A 420 -9.78 -5.24 -14.67
CA VAL A 420 -8.60 -5.89 -14.10
C VAL A 420 -9.01 -7.22 -13.44
N TYR A 421 -10.02 -7.29 -12.58
CA TYR A 421 -10.37 -8.57 -11.92
C TYR A 421 -10.71 -9.70 -12.90
N GLY A 422 -11.30 -9.36 -14.04
CA GLY A 422 -11.68 -10.31 -15.08
C GLY A 422 -13.02 -10.98 -14.78
N ARG A 423 -13.28 -12.13 -15.41
CA ARG A 423 -14.56 -12.83 -15.23
C ARG A 423 -14.57 -13.64 -13.94
N GLU A 424 -15.35 -13.19 -12.97
CA GLU A 424 -15.67 -13.96 -11.78
C GLU A 424 -16.89 -14.86 -11.99
N ALA A 425 -16.93 -15.99 -11.28
CA ALA A 425 -18.13 -16.80 -11.22
C ALA A 425 -19.24 -16.02 -10.48
N ASN A 426 -20.48 -16.07 -10.94
CA ASN A 426 -21.60 -15.56 -10.16
C ASN A 426 -21.75 -16.40 -8.89
N LEU A 427 -21.79 -15.75 -7.73
CA LEU A 427 -22.24 -16.41 -6.50
C LEU A 427 -23.76 -16.47 -6.62
N ASP A 428 -24.34 -17.64 -6.85
CA ASP A 428 -25.79 -17.79 -6.70
C ASP A 428 -26.13 -17.50 -5.23
N ASP A 429 -26.71 -16.32 -4.97
CA ASP A 429 -27.27 -15.96 -3.69
C ASP A 429 -28.42 -16.91 -3.38
N LYS A 430 -28.13 -17.99 -2.64
CA LYS A 430 -29.18 -18.57 -1.81
C LYS A 430 -29.52 -17.52 -0.76
N ILE A 431 -30.48 -16.66 -1.10
CA ILE A 431 -31.21 -15.83 -0.15
C ILE A 431 -31.67 -16.77 0.96
N SER A 432 -30.98 -16.75 2.11
CA SER A 432 -31.47 -17.38 3.33
C SER A 432 -32.78 -16.68 3.65
N ARG A 433 -33.90 -17.33 3.33
CA ARG A 433 -35.21 -16.94 3.85
C ARG A 433 -35.06 -16.86 5.36
N ALA A 434 -35.26 -15.68 5.93
CA ALA A 434 -35.38 -15.53 7.37
C ALA A 434 -36.43 -16.56 7.86
N PRO A 435 -36.18 -17.27 8.97
CA PRO A 435 -37.18 -18.17 9.52
C PRO A 435 -38.45 -17.35 9.83
N PRO A 436 -39.64 -17.91 9.60
CA PRO A 436 -40.89 -17.18 9.82
C PRO A 436 -40.95 -16.75 11.29
N VAL A 437 -41.18 -15.45 11.49
CA VAL A 437 -41.44 -14.86 12.80
C VAL A 437 -42.65 -15.60 13.38
N LYS A 438 -42.45 -16.33 14.48
CA LYS A 438 -43.57 -16.83 15.28
C LYS A 438 -44.15 -15.64 16.03
N GLU A 439 -45.33 -15.19 15.64
CA GLU A 439 -46.15 -14.31 16.45
C GLU A 439 -46.61 -15.07 17.69
N GLU A 440 -45.92 -14.87 18.82
CA GLU A 440 -46.44 -15.29 20.13
C GLU A 440 -47.39 -14.24 20.69
N ILE A 441 -48.61 -14.70 20.98
CA ILE A 441 -49.77 -13.97 21.47
C ILE A 441 -49.48 -13.41 22.87
N LYS A 442 -49.13 -12.12 22.96
CA LYS A 442 -48.88 -11.38 24.22
C LYS A 442 -50.10 -10.61 24.75
N PHE A 443 -51.32 -11.13 24.59
CA PHE A 443 -52.53 -10.40 25.02
C PHE A 443 -53.04 -10.74 26.43
N GLU A 444 -52.66 -11.87 27.03
CA GLU A 444 -53.20 -12.26 28.35
C GLU A 444 -52.39 -11.76 29.55
N ALA A 445 -51.08 -11.50 29.38
CA ALA A 445 -50.20 -11.06 30.47
C ALA A 445 -50.46 -9.60 30.93
N TRP A 446 -51.26 -8.82 30.19
CA TRP A 446 -51.49 -7.41 30.50
C TRP A 446 -52.66 -7.16 31.46
N LYS A 447 -53.58 -8.13 31.63
CA LYS A 447 -54.81 -7.96 32.41
C LYS A 447 -54.65 -8.13 33.92
N THR A 448 -53.49 -8.60 34.40
CA THR A 448 -53.26 -8.95 35.82
C THR A 448 -52.23 -8.08 36.54
N SER A 449 -51.79 -6.95 35.96
CA SER A 449 -50.81 -6.07 36.62
C SER A 449 -51.49 -4.93 37.41
N GLY A 450 -51.44 -5.02 38.74
CA GLY A 450 -51.88 -3.98 39.67
C GLY A 450 -51.01 -2.70 39.66
N PRO A 451 -51.41 -1.63 40.39
CA PRO A 451 -50.80 -0.31 40.27
C PRO A 451 -49.40 -0.27 40.89
N ARG A 452 -48.40 0.14 40.10
CA ARG A 452 -47.01 0.31 40.51
C ARG A 452 -46.81 1.58 41.35
N PRO A 453 -45.82 1.56 42.27
CA PRO A 453 -44.85 2.65 42.22
C PRO A 453 -43.37 2.23 42.42
N ARG A 454 -42.51 3.02 41.73
CA ARG A 454 -41.02 3.18 41.78
C ARG A 454 -40.12 2.24 40.94
N PRO A 455 -38.92 2.74 40.60
CA PRO A 455 -38.58 3.54 39.41
C PRO A 455 -38.30 2.65 38.19
N LEU A 456 -38.33 3.24 36.99
CA LEU A 456 -38.13 2.49 35.74
C LEU A 456 -36.77 1.75 35.74
N PRO A 457 -36.73 0.44 35.40
CA PRO A 457 -35.49 -0.18 34.98
C PRO A 457 -34.97 0.51 33.71
N PRO A 458 -33.65 0.47 33.44
CA PRO A 458 -33.10 1.04 32.22
C PRO A 458 -33.84 0.48 31.00
N PRO A 459 -34.05 1.29 29.94
CA PRO A 459 -34.80 0.85 28.78
C PRO A 459 -34.18 -0.44 28.22
N PRO A 460 -35.02 -1.39 27.74
CA PRO A 460 -34.52 -2.61 27.12
C PRO A 460 -33.58 -2.24 25.98
N ALA A 461 -32.47 -2.97 25.88
CA ALA A 461 -31.48 -2.75 24.83
C ALA A 461 -32.21 -2.66 23.47
N ARG A 462 -32.03 -1.53 22.79
CA ARG A 462 -32.51 -1.38 21.40
C ARG A 462 -32.01 -2.59 20.60
N PRO A 463 -32.82 -3.21 19.74
CA PRO A 463 -32.32 -4.19 18.80
C PRO A 463 -31.23 -3.51 17.99
N LYS A 464 -29.99 -3.97 18.14
CA LYS A 464 -28.85 -3.46 17.37
C LYS A 464 -29.13 -3.78 15.91
N TYR A 465 -29.54 -2.78 15.15
CA TYR A 465 -29.47 -2.85 13.70
C TYR A 465 -27.97 -2.89 13.35
N TYR A 466 -27.50 -4.06 12.96
CA TYR A 466 -26.16 -4.25 12.40
C TYR A 466 -26.12 -3.51 11.06
N ASN A 467 -25.70 -2.26 11.09
CA ASN A 467 -25.24 -1.58 9.89
C ASN A 467 -23.91 -0.89 10.18
N ILE A 468 -22.89 -1.42 9.49
CA ILE A 468 -21.64 -0.77 9.11
C ILE A 468 -20.63 -0.58 10.25
N GLU A 469 -20.07 -1.70 10.73
CA GLU A 469 -18.73 -1.85 11.35
C GLU A 469 -18.43 -3.34 11.65
N GLY A 470 -19.10 -4.24 10.90
CA GLY A 470 -19.18 -5.66 11.23
C GLY A 470 -17.97 -6.43 10.76
N TRP A 471 -16.87 -6.39 11.51
CA TRP A 471 -15.79 -7.39 11.42
C TRP A 471 -15.01 -7.62 12.73
N TRP A 472 -15.27 -6.85 13.80
CA TRP A 472 -14.51 -6.93 15.06
C TRP A 472 -15.34 -7.33 16.29
N GLY A 473 -16.68 -7.39 16.17
CA GLY A 473 -17.56 -7.77 17.28
C GLY A 473 -17.25 -9.16 17.85
N TRP A 474 -16.74 -10.07 17.01
CA TRP A 474 -16.38 -11.43 17.44
C TRP A 474 -15.23 -11.47 18.44
N VAL A 475 -14.34 -10.46 18.48
CA VAL A 475 -13.21 -10.44 19.43
C VAL A 475 -13.68 -10.32 20.87
N ALA A 476 -14.86 -9.72 21.09
CA ALA A 476 -15.52 -9.68 22.38
C ALA A 476 -16.36 -10.94 22.69
N GLU A 477 -16.63 -11.78 21.69
CA GLU A 477 -17.57 -12.90 21.78
C GLU A 477 -16.89 -14.28 21.72
N SER A 478 -15.71 -14.40 21.11
CA SER A 478 -15.03 -15.67 20.83
C SER A 478 -13.50 -15.51 20.72
N ASP A 479 -12.77 -16.45 21.31
CA ASP A 479 -11.32 -16.59 21.14
C ASP A 479 -10.90 -17.00 19.71
N ARG A 480 -11.86 -17.47 18.90
CA ARG A 480 -11.62 -17.95 17.54
C ARG A 480 -12.07 -16.90 16.52
N GLU A 481 -11.13 -16.48 15.67
CA GLU A 481 -11.37 -15.65 14.49
C GLU A 481 -12.40 -16.36 13.59
N PRO A 482 -13.52 -15.70 13.21
CA PRO A 482 -14.56 -16.29 12.41
C PRO A 482 -14.01 -16.64 11.04
N GLU A 483 -14.62 -17.63 10.40
CA GLU A 483 -14.28 -17.95 9.02
C GLU A 483 -14.62 -16.76 8.11
N SER A 484 -13.64 -16.34 7.32
CA SER A 484 -13.77 -15.31 6.30
C SER A 484 -14.91 -15.62 5.34
N THR A 485 -15.73 -14.61 5.05
CA THR A 485 -16.84 -14.75 4.12
C THR A 485 -16.33 -15.00 2.69
N VAL A 486 -17.17 -15.57 1.82
CA VAL A 486 -16.79 -15.80 0.41
C VAL A 486 -16.45 -14.48 -0.29
N MET A 487 -17.17 -13.40 0.01
CA MET A 487 -16.90 -12.07 -0.54
C MET A 487 -15.54 -11.55 -0.09
N GLU A 488 -15.23 -11.64 1.19
CA GLU A 488 -13.93 -11.19 1.72
C GLU A 488 -12.78 -12.05 1.18
N LEU A 489 -12.99 -13.35 1.01
CA LEU A 489 -12.04 -14.24 0.35
C LEU A 489 -11.80 -13.88 -1.12
N ARG A 490 -12.83 -13.38 -1.83
CA ARG A 490 -12.69 -12.83 -3.19
C ARG A 490 -11.93 -11.51 -3.21
N THR A 491 -12.30 -10.58 -2.34
CA THR A 491 -11.59 -9.31 -2.15
C THR A 491 -10.11 -9.55 -1.85
N ASN A 492 -9.81 -10.50 -0.96
CA ASN A 492 -8.45 -10.93 -0.65
C ASN A 492 -7.73 -11.59 -1.84
N ALA A 493 -8.45 -12.24 -2.76
CA ALA A 493 -7.87 -12.78 -3.99
C ALA A 493 -7.48 -11.67 -4.99
N HIS A 494 -8.12 -10.49 -4.94
CA HIS A 494 -7.75 -9.34 -5.77
C HIS A 494 -6.58 -8.54 -5.22
N LYS A 495 -6.21 -8.75 -3.94
CA LYS A 495 -5.15 -8.02 -3.26
C LYS A 495 -3.83 -7.96 -4.05
N LEU A 496 -3.43 -9.06 -4.70
CA LEU A 496 -2.18 -9.08 -5.49
C LEU A 496 -2.23 -8.13 -6.70
N LEU A 497 -3.41 -7.93 -7.30
CA LEU A 497 -3.58 -6.99 -8.42
C LEU A 497 -3.51 -5.56 -7.94
N TRP A 498 -4.11 -5.29 -6.79
CA TRP A 498 -4.08 -3.99 -6.12
C TRP A 498 -2.65 -3.60 -5.79
N GLU A 499 -1.92 -4.51 -5.14
CA GLU A 499 -0.50 -4.34 -4.83
C GLU A 499 0.33 -4.16 -6.10
N ALA A 500 -0.02 -4.80 -7.23
CA ALA A 500 0.68 -4.59 -8.49
C ALA A 500 0.47 -3.19 -9.10
N VAL A 501 -0.76 -2.68 -9.09
CA VAL A 501 -1.07 -1.30 -9.51
C VAL A 501 -0.33 -0.31 -8.62
N ASP A 502 -0.45 -0.48 -7.30
CA ASP A 502 0.22 0.37 -6.32
C ASP A 502 1.74 0.32 -6.48
N TYR A 503 2.31 -0.86 -6.73
CA TYR A 503 3.74 -1.04 -6.96
C TYR A 503 4.21 -0.21 -8.15
N ARG A 504 3.48 -0.26 -9.27
CA ARG A 504 3.80 0.51 -10.48
C ARG A 504 3.74 2.00 -10.22
N VAL A 505 2.69 2.48 -9.52
CA VAL A 505 2.53 3.90 -9.18
C VAL A 505 3.66 4.38 -8.25
N CYS A 506 3.99 3.62 -7.21
CA CYS A 506 5.04 3.99 -6.26
C CYS A 506 6.45 3.98 -6.87
N VAL A 507 6.73 3.06 -7.80
CA VAL A 507 8.02 3.03 -8.51
C VAL A 507 8.19 4.28 -9.39
N GLU A 508 7.13 4.75 -10.03
CA GLU A 508 7.15 5.90 -10.94
C GLU A 508 6.99 7.26 -10.23
N ALA A 509 6.67 7.30 -8.94
CA ALA A 509 6.47 8.54 -8.20
C ALA A 509 7.72 9.44 -8.15
N ASP A 510 7.54 10.76 -8.10
CA ASP A 510 8.67 11.70 -7.98
C ASP A 510 9.38 11.53 -6.63
N VAL A 511 8.59 11.31 -5.59
CA VAL A 511 9.06 11.06 -4.21
C VAL A 511 8.36 9.83 -3.66
N PHE A 512 9.12 8.92 -3.04
CA PHE A 512 8.57 7.79 -2.28
C PHE A 512 8.93 7.90 -0.81
N ILE A 513 7.95 7.68 0.07
CA ILE A 513 8.14 7.67 1.52
C ILE A 513 7.47 6.44 2.15
N PRO A 514 8.21 5.56 2.84
CA PRO A 514 7.68 4.44 3.58
C PRO A 514 7.40 4.82 5.04
N GLY A 515 6.20 4.54 5.54
CA GLY A 515 5.87 4.55 6.96
C GLY A 515 6.40 3.33 7.69
N PHE A 516 6.41 2.18 7.00
CA PHE A 516 6.98 0.93 7.51
C PHE A 516 7.51 0.03 6.40
N ASP A 517 8.70 -0.51 6.62
CA ASP A 517 9.49 -1.28 5.64
C ASP A 517 9.75 -2.71 6.11
N ARG A 518 8.99 -3.19 7.12
CA ARG A 518 9.11 -4.55 7.63
C ARG A 518 7.77 -5.25 7.70
N ASP A 519 7.80 -6.57 7.55
CA ASP A 519 6.61 -7.44 7.61
C ASP A 519 6.37 -7.97 9.03
N GLY A 520 5.32 -8.79 9.19
CA GLY A 520 4.99 -9.50 10.43
C GLY A 520 5.94 -10.65 10.79
N LYS A 521 7.13 -10.69 10.21
CA LYS A 521 8.25 -11.61 10.51
C LYS A 521 9.58 -10.86 10.64
N GLY A 522 9.54 -9.54 10.63
CA GLY A 522 10.69 -8.63 10.68
C GLY A 522 11.59 -8.61 9.45
N LYS A 523 11.10 -9.14 8.32
CA LYS A 523 11.75 -9.13 7.02
C LYS A 523 11.34 -7.89 6.21
N PRO A 524 12.10 -7.51 5.17
CA PRO A 524 11.68 -6.51 4.21
C PRO A 524 10.28 -6.78 3.65
N ASN A 525 9.52 -5.74 3.32
CA ASN A 525 8.13 -5.84 2.88
C ASN A 525 7.92 -5.20 1.48
N PHE A 526 6.66 -4.91 1.13
CA PHE A 526 6.28 -4.19 -0.09
C PHE A 526 7.05 -2.88 -0.29
N ALA A 527 7.13 -2.04 0.74
CA ALA A 527 7.84 -0.76 0.65
C ALA A 527 9.33 -0.95 0.38
N SER A 528 9.97 -1.96 0.99
CA SER A 528 11.37 -2.30 0.71
C SER A 528 11.59 -2.71 -0.74
N LEU A 529 10.65 -3.46 -1.33
CA LEU A 529 10.69 -3.85 -2.73
C LEU A 529 10.57 -2.66 -3.68
N VAL A 530 9.68 -1.72 -3.37
CA VAL A 530 9.56 -0.44 -4.11
C VAL A 530 10.86 0.34 -4.02
N MET A 531 11.42 0.50 -2.82
CA MET A 531 12.69 1.20 -2.61
C MET A 531 13.83 0.57 -3.41
N GLY A 532 13.90 -0.77 -3.48
CA GLY A 532 14.90 -1.48 -4.27
C GLY A 532 14.72 -1.27 -5.77
N HIS A 533 13.49 -1.34 -6.28
CA HIS A 533 13.22 -1.10 -7.70
C HIS A 533 13.49 0.37 -8.10
N ARG A 534 13.10 1.33 -7.26
CA ARG A 534 13.45 2.74 -7.47
C ARG A 534 14.96 2.94 -7.51
N LEU A 535 15.70 2.30 -6.60
CA LEU A 535 17.17 2.35 -6.60
C LEU A 535 17.78 1.76 -7.88
N TYR A 536 17.16 0.73 -8.46
CA TYR A 536 17.58 0.15 -9.73
C TYR A 536 17.25 1.05 -10.93
N GLN A 537 15.99 1.44 -11.08
CA GLN A 537 15.47 2.11 -12.28
C GLN A 537 15.79 3.62 -12.30
N PHE A 538 15.62 4.29 -11.15
CA PHE A 538 15.74 5.73 -11.00
C PHE A 538 16.47 6.08 -9.70
N ALA A 539 17.75 5.70 -9.61
CA ALA A 539 18.56 5.84 -8.39
C ALA A 539 18.57 7.26 -7.81
N ALA A 540 18.53 8.27 -8.69
CA ALA A 540 18.52 9.67 -8.29
C ALA A 540 17.15 10.19 -7.80
N SER A 541 16.05 9.48 -8.06
CA SER A 541 14.72 9.90 -7.59
C SER A 541 14.62 9.80 -6.06
N LYS A 542 13.97 10.79 -5.43
CA LYS A 542 13.94 10.85 -3.97
C LYS A 542 13.17 9.68 -3.39
N THR A 543 13.82 9.01 -2.46
CA THR A 543 13.25 7.89 -1.73
C THR A 543 13.68 8.05 -0.27
N PHE A 544 12.75 8.51 0.57
CA PHE A 544 13.04 8.73 1.98
C PHE A 544 13.23 7.39 2.70
N ARG A 545 14.30 7.26 3.46
CA ARG A 545 14.56 6.13 4.36
C ARG A 545 14.56 6.64 5.79
N LEU A 546 13.38 6.63 6.41
CA LEU A 546 13.16 7.27 7.71
C LEU A 546 13.80 6.45 8.84
N ASP A 547 14.67 7.09 9.62
CA ASP A 547 15.18 6.50 10.85
C ASP A 547 14.14 6.67 11.96
N ARG A 548 13.18 5.74 12.02
CA ARG A 548 12.01 5.82 12.93
C ARG A 548 12.40 6.08 14.39
N LYS A 549 13.55 5.58 14.84
CA LYS A 549 14.06 5.83 16.21
C LYS A 549 14.44 7.30 16.41
N ALA A 550 15.16 7.87 15.46
CA ALA A 550 15.58 9.27 15.53
C ALA A 550 14.40 10.22 15.29
N VAL A 551 13.54 9.89 14.34
CA VAL A 551 12.30 10.61 14.06
C VAL A 551 11.36 10.60 15.27
N GLY A 552 11.19 9.46 15.92
CA GLY A 552 10.38 9.36 17.14
C GLY A 552 10.87 10.29 18.25
N LYS A 553 12.19 10.42 18.43
CA LYS A 553 12.77 11.39 19.38
C LYS A 553 12.45 12.84 19.01
N LEU A 554 12.58 13.20 17.73
CA LEU A 554 12.25 14.55 17.26
C LEU A 554 10.74 14.84 17.49
N LEU A 555 9.87 13.87 17.23
CA LEU A 555 8.43 14.05 17.45
C LEU A 555 8.07 14.13 18.93
N ASP A 556 8.77 13.39 19.80
CA ASP A 556 8.60 13.47 21.26
C ASP A 556 8.94 14.87 21.80
N GLU A 557 9.89 15.60 21.21
CA GLU A 557 10.25 16.98 21.60
C GLU A 557 9.09 17.97 21.41
N ILE A 558 8.22 17.74 20.42
CA ILE A 558 7.08 18.61 20.09
C ILE A 558 5.74 18.00 20.47
N ARG A 559 5.70 16.92 21.25
CA ARG A 559 4.48 16.16 21.50
C ARG A 559 3.32 16.99 22.06
N GLU A 560 3.61 17.96 22.92
CA GLU A 560 2.61 18.86 23.52
C GLU A 560 2.16 19.97 22.55
N HIS A 561 2.93 20.22 21.48
CA HIS A 561 2.72 21.31 20.51
C HIS A 561 2.98 20.84 19.07
N LEU A 562 2.42 19.68 18.69
CA LEU A 562 2.73 18.98 17.42
C LEU A 562 2.58 19.85 16.17
N TYR A 563 1.69 20.84 16.23
CA TYR A 563 1.34 21.74 15.14
C TYR A 563 2.03 23.12 15.24
N GLN A 564 2.84 23.36 16.27
CA GLN A 564 3.55 24.61 16.54
C GLN A 564 5.05 24.31 16.75
N ALA A 565 5.72 23.92 15.67
CA ALA A 565 7.14 23.62 15.72
C ALA A 565 7.99 24.89 15.59
N ASN A 566 9.02 25.03 16.42
CA ASN A 566 9.96 26.14 16.31
C ASN A 566 10.92 25.95 15.12
N HIS A 567 11.54 27.05 14.67
CA HIS A 567 12.45 27.02 13.51
C HIS A 567 13.64 26.08 13.71
N ALA A 568 14.17 25.97 14.93
CA ALA A 568 15.28 25.08 15.26
C ALA A 568 14.94 23.59 15.05
N TRP A 569 13.73 23.19 15.44
CA TRP A 569 13.22 21.85 15.24
C TRP A 569 13.00 21.55 13.76
N ILE A 570 12.39 22.49 13.02
CA ILE A 570 12.20 22.38 11.57
C ILE A 570 13.56 22.18 10.87
N LYS A 571 14.57 22.98 11.23
CA LYS A 571 15.94 22.83 10.70
C LYS A 571 16.53 21.45 11.02
N SER A 572 16.29 20.93 12.22
CA SER A 572 16.73 19.59 12.63
C SER A 572 16.08 18.48 11.82
N VAL A 573 14.77 18.56 11.57
CA VAL A 573 14.03 17.61 10.70
C VAL A 573 14.54 17.68 9.26
N ARG A 574 14.65 18.89 8.69
CA ARG A 574 15.16 19.10 7.32
C ARG A 574 16.55 18.49 7.15
N ARG A 575 17.46 18.76 8.10
CA ARG A 575 18.81 18.19 8.12
C ARG A 575 18.80 16.67 8.23
N HIS A 576 17.95 16.13 9.11
CA HIS A 576 17.82 14.68 9.30
C HIS A 576 17.37 13.99 8.01
N LEU A 577 16.29 14.48 7.39
CA LEU A 577 15.74 13.93 6.15
C LEU A 577 16.73 14.05 4.99
N LYS A 578 17.39 15.20 4.79
CA LYS A 578 18.41 15.41 3.74
C LYS A 578 19.55 14.40 3.88
N ARG A 579 20.11 14.26 5.09
CA ARG A 579 21.22 13.33 5.35
C ARG A 579 20.82 11.87 5.11
N LYS A 580 19.61 11.48 5.50
CA LYS A 580 19.13 10.09 5.38
C LYS A 580 18.79 9.66 3.95
N LEU A 581 18.68 10.58 2.99
CA LEU A 581 18.59 10.22 1.57
C LEU A 581 19.83 9.45 1.09
N ILE A 582 21.01 9.71 1.66
CA ILE A 582 22.27 9.06 1.30
C ILE A 582 22.71 8.07 2.40
N ASP A 583 22.82 8.52 3.64
CA ASP A 583 23.29 7.68 4.76
C ASP A 583 22.35 6.50 5.04
N GLY A 584 21.05 6.68 4.76
CA GLY A 584 20.07 5.61 4.86
C GLY A 584 20.42 4.45 3.94
N LEU A 585 21.02 4.72 2.77
CA LEU A 585 21.40 3.71 1.80
C LEU A 585 22.58 2.85 2.33
N ALA A 586 23.54 3.46 3.02
CA ALA A 586 24.66 2.73 3.64
C ALA A 586 24.22 1.76 4.75
N LYS A 587 23.24 2.16 5.56
CA LYS A 587 22.67 1.33 6.63
C LYS A 587 21.86 0.15 6.07
N GLU A 588 21.14 0.37 4.98
CA GLU A 588 20.36 -0.68 4.31
C GLU A 588 21.25 -1.72 3.61
N PHE A 589 22.42 -1.30 3.10
CA PHE A 589 23.40 -2.22 2.53
C PHE A 589 23.86 -3.28 3.54
N THR A 590 24.13 -2.90 4.79
CA THR A 590 24.61 -3.84 5.82
C THR A 590 23.48 -4.64 6.47
N GLY A 591 22.27 -4.10 6.58
CA GLY A 591 21.16 -4.77 7.28
C GLY A 591 20.16 -5.48 6.37
N SER A 592 19.64 -4.78 5.36
CA SER A 592 18.47 -5.26 4.59
C SER A 592 18.87 -6.07 3.36
N LYS A 593 20.03 -5.80 2.77
CA LYS A 593 20.54 -6.57 1.62
C LYS A 593 20.73 -8.05 1.95
N GLU A 594 21.19 -8.36 3.16
CA GLU A 594 21.34 -9.73 3.65
C GLU A 594 20.00 -10.44 3.79
N LEU A 595 18.92 -9.71 4.12
CA LEU A 595 17.58 -10.27 4.29
C LEU A 595 16.81 -10.39 2.96
N SER A 596 16.98 -9.41 2.06
CA SER A 596 16.30 -9.34 0.76
C SER A 596 17.17 -8.60 -0.25
N PHE A 597 17.80 -9.36 -1.15
CA PHE A 597 18.63 -8.83 -2.22
C PHE A 597 17.90 -7.80 -3.09
N LEU A 598 16.64 -8.06 -3.45
CA LEU A 598 15.86 -7.16 -4.33
C LEU A 598 15.43 -5.86 -3.65
N SER A 599 15.52 -5.76 -2.32
CA SER A 599 15.30 -4.50 -1.59
C SER A 599 16.52 -3.57 -1.67
N PHE A 600 17.70 -4.13 -2.00
CA PHE A 600 18.94 -3.39 -2.21
C PHE A 600 19.77 -4.02 -3.34
N PRO A 601 19.46 -3.71 -4.61
CA PRO A 601 20.08 -4.35 -5.78
C PRO A 601 21.50 -3.89 -6.14
N VAL A 602 22.08 -2.94 -5.40
CA VAL A 602 23.38 -2.33 -5.70
C VAL A 602 24.51 -3.06 -4.93
N PRO A 603 25.70 -3.30 -5.52
CA PRO A 603 26.14 -2.89 -6.86
C PRO A 603 25.90 -3.91 -7.99
N GLU A 604 25.29 -5.07 -7.71
CA GLU A 604 25.19 -6.20 -8.64
C GLU A 604 24.33 -5.87 -9.87
N CYS A 605 23.24 -5.12 -9.67
CA CYS A 605 22.29 -4.74 -10.72
C CYS A 605 22.55 -3.34 -11.29
N SER A 606 23.69 -2.71 -11.03
CA SER A 606 23.98 -1.34 -11.43
C SER A 606 25.39 -1.15 -11.99
N CYS A 607 25.60 -0.09 -12.75
CA CYS A 607 26.92 0.37 -13.18
C CYS A 607 27.07 1.87 -12.89
N THR A 608 28.31 2.33 -12.79
CA THR A 608 28.60 3.76 -12.57
C THR A 608 29.18 4.38 -13.83
N ARG A 609 28.64 5.52 -14.24
CA ARG A 609 29.20 6.29 -15.37
C ARG A 609 30.35 7.16 -14.88
N GLN A 610 31.50 7.07 -15.55
CA GLN A 610 32.60 7.99 -15.33
C GLN A 610 32.30 9.34 -15.98
N ILE A 611 32.40 10.42 -15.21
CA ILE A 611 32.37 11.79 -15.72
C ILE A 611 33.74 12.04 -16.37
N SER A 612 33.78 12.36 -17.67
CA SER A 612 35.04 12.60 -18.37
C SER A 612 35.77 13.84 -17.83
N PRO A 613 37.09 13.78 -17.59
CA PRO A 613 37.86 14.88 -17.02
C PRO A 613 38.17 16.03 -18.00
N GLU A 614 37.75 15.96 -19.27
CA GLU A 614 38.08 16.97 -20.30
C GLU A 614 37.40 18.34 -20.09
N LYS A 615 36.58 18.52 -19.05
CA LYS A 615 36.03 19.83 -18.63
C LYS A 615 36.56 20.35 -17.29
N ILE A 616 37.62 19.75 -16.73
CA ILE A 616 38.25 20.16 -15.45
C ILE A 616 39.60 20.87 -15.68
N SER A 617 39.88 21.38 -16.89
CA SER A 617 41.17 22.04 -17.15
C SER A 617 41.29 23.48 -16.63
N ASN A 618 40.26 24.06 -16.01
CA ASN A 618 40.30 25.45 -15.51
C ASN A 618 39.80 25.62 -14.06
N VAL A 619 40.21 24.78 -13.10
CA VAL A 619 40.22 25.19 -11.68
C VAL A 619 41.37 24.49 -10.95
N SER A 620 42.43 25.23 -10.66
CA SER A 620 43.47 24.84 -9.71
C SER A 620 42.97 25.08 -8.27
N SER A 621 42.50 24.03 -7.59
CA SER A 621 42.42 23.91 -6.12
C SER A 621 42.06 22.46 -5.74
N PRO A 622 42.79 21.79 -4.83
CA PRO A 622 42.45 20.45 -4.39
C PRO A 622 41.48 20.52 -3.19
N SER A 623 40.17 20.52 -3.45
CA SER A 623 39.16 20.33 -2.40
C SER A 623 38.17 19.23 -2.81
N SER A 624 38.19 18.15 -2.03
CA SER A 624 37.21 17.06 -1.94
C SER A 624 36.58 16.58 -3.25
N SER A 625 37.24 15.63 -3.93
CA SER A 625 36.58 14.77 -4.92
C SER A 625 35.30 14.17 -4.33
N SER A 626 34.14 14.43 -4.95
CA SER A 626 32.85 13.82 -4.64
C SER A 626 32.91 12.30 -4.83
N LYS A 627 33.36 11.57 -3.81
CA LYS A 627 33.39 10.11 -3.85
C LYS A 627 31.96 9.60 -3.63
N LEU A 628 31.48 8.75 -4.54
CA LEU A 628 30.27 7.97 -4.28
C LEU A 628 30.42 7.23 -2.94
N PRO A 629 29.31 7.01 -2.21
CA PRO A 629 29.37 6.33 -0.92
C PRO A 629 30.08 4.97 -1.00
N ALA A 630 30.87 4.62 0.02
CA ALA A 630 31.72 3.43 0.01
C ALA A 630 30.98 2.09 -0.23
N PHE A 631 29.68 1.99 0.08
CA PHE A 631 28.86 0.79 -0.17
C PHE A 631 28.53 0.57 -1.65
N VAL A 632 28.68 1.59 -2.49
CA VAL A 632 28.58 1.48 -3.95
C VAL A 632 29.77 0.70 -4.52
N GLY A 633 30.82 0.48 -3.69
CA GLY A 633 31.99 -0.35 -3.98
C GLY A 633 32.74 0.10 -5.23
N ASP A 634 33.65 -0.75 -5.71
CA ASP A 634 34.17 -0.66 -7.08
C ASP A 634 33.04 -1.04 -8.06
N THR A 635 32.02 -0.20 -8.17
CA THR A 635 30.99 -0.40 -9.19
C THR A 635 31.67 -0.34 -10.54
N HIS A 636 31.43 -1.37 -11.35
CA HIS A 636 32.03 -1.43 -12.67
C HIS A 636 31.52 -0.26 -13.52
N SER A 637 32.43 0.25 -14.36
CA SER A 637 32.08 1.29 -15.30
C SER A 637 30.97 0.82 -16.24
N CYS A 638 30.01 1.69 -16.51
CA CYS A 638 29.00 1.39 -17.51
C CYS A 638 29.65 1.14 -18.88
N PRO A 639 29.08 0.24 -19.71
CA PRO A 639 29.55 0.04 -21.08
C PRO A 639 29.61 1.35 -21.87
N SER A 640 30.57 1.46 -22.78
CA SER A 640 30.85 2.69 -23.53
C SER A 640 29.65 3.26 -24.29
N TRP A 641 28.74 2.41 -24.80
CA TRP A 641 27.53 2.85 -25.51
C TRP A 641 26.52 3.59 -24.60
N MET A 642 26.55 3.34 -23.28
CA MET A 642 25.73 4.09 -22.31
C MET A 642 26.30 5.49 -22.03
N ASN A 643 27.57 5.75 -22.40
CA ASN A 643 28.21 7.04 -22.19
C ASN A 643 27.83 8.09 -23.24
N GLY A 644 26.95 7.78 -24.20
CA GLY A 644 26.58 8.66 -25.32
C GLY A 644 25.41 9.62 -25.08
N TYR A 645 24.63 9.46 -23.99
CA TYR A 645 23.49 10.33 -23.70
C TYR A 645 23.86 11.35 -22.63
N THR A 646 24.24 12.55 -23.04
CA THR A 646 24.43 13.67 -22.12
C THR A 646 23.05 14.21 -21.76
N LEU A 647 22.53 13.88 -20.57
CA LEU A 647 21.49 14.72 -19.98
C LEU A 647 22.12 16.10 -19.81
N ALA A 648 21.46 17.14 -20.32
CA ALA A 648 21.94 18.51 -20.21
C ALA A 648 22.19 18.83 -18.72
N GLN A 649 23.46 18.86 -18.30
CA GLN A 649 23.85 19.40 -17.01
C GLN A 649 23.44 20.87 -17.01
N SER A 650 22.47 21.22 -16.16
CA SER A 650 22.34 22.61 -15.73
C SER A 650 23.66 22.97 -15.04
N LYS A 651 24.27 24.03 -15.53
CA LYS A 651 25.60 24.47 -15.13
C LYS A 651 25.49 25.31 -13.88
N ASP A 652 24.99 24.73 -12.79
CA ASP A 652 24.88 25.43 -11.51
C ASP A 652 26.06 25.03 -10.61
N LYS A 653 26.96 25.99 -10.48
CA LYS A 653 28.18 25.96 -9.66
C LYS A 653 27.89 25.47 -8.24
N GLU A 654 28.88 24.76 -7.70
CA GLU A 654 29.09 24.48 -6.28
C GLU A 654 28.66 25.65 -5.39
N SER A 655 27.56 25.47 -4.65
CA SER A 655 27.19 26.22 -3.44
C SER A 655 25.92 25.62 -2.79
N GLU A 656 25.82 24.29 -2.67
CA GLU A 656 24.73 23.67 -1.88
C GLU A 656 25.07 23.50 -0.39
N GLU A 657 26.27 23.90 0.02
CA GLU A 657 26.68 23.91 1.43
C GLU A 657 26.52 25.29 2.13
N GLU A 658 26.13 26.36 1.40
CA GLU A 658 26.06 27.72 1.97
C GLU A 658 24.75 28.50 1.75
N LEU A 659 23.68 27.88 1.26
CA LEU A 659 22.35 28.51 1.27
C LEU A 659 21.56 28.07 2.52
N GLU A 660 22.16 28.26 3.70
CA GLU A 660 21.44 28.31 4.97
C GLU A 660 21.23 29.78 5.37
N GLU A 661 20.49 30.60 4.62
CA GLU A 661 20.11 31.92 5.14
C GLU A 661 18.78 32.44 4.57
N ASP A 662 17.95 32.93 5.50
CA ASP A 662 16.66 33.61 5.37
C ASP A 662 15.44 32.86 4.81
N ASP A 663 14.93 31.91 5.61
CA ASP A 663 13.56 31.40 5.50
C ASP A 663 12.71 31.95 6.68
N SER A 664 12.88 33.23 7.03
CA SER A 664 12.14 33.92 8.11
C SER A 664 10.63 34.05 7.82
N THR A 665 10.22 33.85 6.57
CA THR A 665 8.82 33.74 6.14
C THR A 665 8.21 32.35 6.33
N SER A 666 9.02 31.29 6.48
CA SER A 666 8.52 29.91 6.62
C SER A 666 8.13 29.54 8.06
N ALA A 667 8.67 30.26 9.05
CA ALA A 667 8.41 30.01 10.48
C ALA A 667 7.02 30.47 10.93
N GLY A 668 6.35 31.37 10.19
CA GLY A 668 5.05 31.94 10.57
C GLY A 668 3.81 31.14 10.13
N LEU A 669 3.97 30.07 9.35
CA LEU A 669 2.87 29.48 8.58
C LEU A 669 2.90 27.94 8.54
N PHE A 670 3.18 27.28 9.68
CA PHE A 670 3.11 25.81 9.73
C PHE A 670 1.67 25.31 9.40
N PHE A 671 0.63 26.04 9.85
CA PHE A 671 -0.80 25.75 9.59
C PHE A 671 -1.74 26.98 9.68
N ARG A 672 -1.55 28.08 8.94
CA ARG A 672 -2.61 29.13 8.91
C ARG A 672 -3.65 28.82 7.85
N GLN A 673 -4.85 28.53 8.33
CA GLN A 673 -6.10 28.47 7.57
C GLN A 673 -6.45 29.89 7.09
N SER A 674 -6.84 30.01 5.82
CA SER A 674 -7.34 31.25 5.23
C SER A 674 -8.67 31.66 5.88
N ASN A 675 -8.64 32.53 6.88
CA ASN A 675 -9.81 33.34 7.23
C ASN A 675 -9.86 34.53 6.28
N THR A 676 -10.48 34.32 5.11
CA THR A 676 -11.13 35.41 4.41
C THR A 676 -12.43 35.71 5.13
N ASN A 677 -12.48 36.82 5.86
CA ASN A 677 -13.68 37.63 5.96
C ASN A 677 -13.27 39.10 6.07
N GLN A 678 -13.92 39.88 5.22
CA GLN A 678 -13.83 41.33 5.11
C GLN A 678 -14.24 42.00 6.41
N GLU A 679 -13.52 43.05 6.81
CA GLU A 679 -14.18 44.31 7.15
C GLU A 679 -13.19 45.46 6.95
N ALA A 680 -13.59 46.37 6.08
CA ALA A 680 -12.95 47.66 5.89
C ALA A 680 -13.25 48.54 7.09
N GLY A 681 -12.22 49.20 7.63
CA GLY A 681 -12.34 50.14 8.73
C GLY A 681 -11.08 50.98 8.80
N ASP A 682 -11.07 52.03 7.98
CA ASP A 682 -10.14 53.15 8.02
C ASP A 682 -10.35 53.94 9.34
N GLY A 683 -9.27 54.41 9.98
CA GLY A 683 -9.39 55.18 11.23
C GLY A 683 -8.14 55.27 12.10
N GLU A 684 -7.25 56.17 11.69
CA GLU A 684 -6.35 57.04 12.49
C GLU A 684 -5.96 56.69 13.95
N THR A 685 -4.63 56.66 14.12
CA THR A 685 -3.80 57.14 15.24
C THR A 685 -4.47 57.82 16.44
N VAL A 686 -4.05 57.46 17.67
CA VAL A 686 -3.52 58.39 18.72
C VAL A 686 -2.91 57.59 19.89
N ASN A 687 -1.79 58.11 20.40
CA ASN A 687 -0.94 57.62 21.48
C ASN A 687 -1.62 57.62 22.89
N LYS A 688 -1.06 56.80 23.79
CA LYS A 688 -0.28 57.20 25.00
C LYS A 688 -0.71 56.55 26.34
N GLU A 689 0.32 56.03 27.03
CA GLU A 689 0.55 55.91 28.50
C GLU A 689 -0.40 54.99 29.32
N ASP A 690 0.11 53.84 29.77
CA ASP A 690 0.77 53.61 31.08
C ASP A 690 -0.23 53.56 32.25
N THR A 691 -0.45 52.38 32.83
CA THR A 691 -0.16 52.09 34.26
C THR A 691 -0.51 50.64 34.66
N GLN A 692 0.20 50.24 35.70
CA GLN A 692 0.43 48.91 36.28
C GLN A 692 -0.65 48.51 37.30
N MET A 693 -0.67 47.20 37.57
CA MET A 693 -1.04 46.51 38.83
C MET A 693 -2.50 46.09 39.09
N GLU A 694 -2.66 44.76 39.08
CA GLU A 694 -3.14 43.90 40.18
C GLU A 694 -4.31 44.41 41.04
N ASP A 695 -5.46 43.75 40.88
CA ASP A 695 -6.51 43.69 41.90
C ASP A 695 -6.68 42.24 42.37
N ASN A 696 -6.46 42.02 43.66
CA ASN A 696 -6.84 40.82 44.40
C ASN A 696 -7.74 41.27 45.57
N GLU A 697 -8.99 40.83 45.50
CA GLU A 697 -9.92 40.47 46.60
C GLU A 697 -10.02 41.37 47.85
N ASP A 698 -11.14 42.11 47.88
CA ASP A 698 -12.14 42.20 48.95
C ASP A 698 -11.68 42.20 50.43
N LEU A 699 -11.84 43.35 51.09
CA LEU A 699 -11.93 43.48 52.54
C LEU A 699 -13.31 44.02 52.95
N GLU A 700 -14.02 43.20 53.72
CA GLU A 700 -15.27 43.54 54.38
C GLU A 700 -14.99 44.10 55.79
N GLY A 701 -15.41 45.35 56.01
CA GLY A 701 -16.10 45.78 57.23
C GLY A 701 -15.29 46.21 58.46
N GLY A 702 -15.60 47.41 58.97
CA GLY A 702 -15.64 47.63 60.42
C GLY A 702 -15.19 49.00 60.94
N ASP A 703 -16.07 50.00 60.81
CA ASP A 703 -16.27 51.19 61.64
C ASP A 703 -15.36 51.41 62.88
N ARG A 704 -14.55 52.48 62.88
CA ARG A 704 -14.79 53.72 63.65
C ARG A 704 -13.72 54.78 63.43
#